data_AF-A0A852V2V5-F1
#
_entry.id   AF-A0A852V2V5-F1
#
_cell.length_a   1.000
_cell.length_b   1.000
_cell.length_c   1.000
_cell.angle_alpha   90.00
_cell.angle_beta   90.00
_cell.angle_gamma   90.00
#
_symmetry.space_group_name_H-M   'P 1'
#
loop_
_entity.id
_entity.type
_entity.pdbx_description
1 polymer ?
#
loop_
_entity_poly.entity_id
_entity_poly.type
_entity_poly.pdbx_seq_one_letter_code
_entity_poly.pdbx_strand_id
1 'polypeptide(L)'
;MRLRALVAMAIMLTITPAAPALAADSPPVPPPAAVTAPAPAATGTVPAPAATGTAPPEGTPAAQDPPVAQSPPAVQETPPAERPKLEAGLGGEDGENGGGDGGRVIVEVTAPAEAAPVAGEARTLPGTEVLLQPPDTSFLVVEGTGESLEALAADPRVVSVRRDRAYSAASLSSGLALIGADRAVAEGATGEGRTIAVVDTGIDAGHPALNGKVVDEACFSAADGGAKSLCPNGQGTQTGPGSADAKTAACVSGAVNLCDHGTHVAGIAHAVAPGADVVAVQVFSRFDGVEECVTEDACVGAYESTILLALDHLIRLKDTSRPGLVAVNLSLGGGFYSGPCDGEPEIGPLKQRIDALRARGVVTVAAAGNEGVAGGGAPACVSSAVTVGAVGDDDRVPSWSNHGPTLDLFAPGLEIDSAVPGGGTAVYSGTSMATPHVTGALAALAQKSADASPDALVGRLTAAGRPIVYDGVTTPRLDVYGALTGRAPGPPATQEPGDGSGDGAGDGPDDAPVPDPSSGPAPNPEDTPAPAEPEPVPLPTVTVTVTVTAAPPGPPAPAPVVCTRGRGGKRLTATQWAVEMTRGKGVLSDGTLGCYLRLVSKASAVFPEVTRASTLGTAYRVLRPAKRTARAALDGELLAAWLNWAHGAAGLTAKAGRTGSAGSAKATVGSVIATAEKRRLTGASLTSSTSMLRKGVNVLRIA
;
A
#
# COMPACT_ATOMS: atom_id res chain seq x y z
N MET A 1 -23.67 -2.59 -63.90
CA MET A 1 -25.02 -2.30 -63.36
C MET A 1 -24.87 -2.15 -61.84
N ARG A 2 -25.14 -1.06 -61.13
CA ARG A 2 -25.65 0.31 -61.37
C ARG A 2 -24.92 1.20 -60.30
N LEU A 3 -24.22 2.29 -60.63
CA LEU A 3 -24.71 3.68 -60.80
C LEU A 3 -25.47 4.19 -59.55
N ARG A 4 -25.09 5.24 -58.80
CA ARG A 4 -24.84 6.68 -59.11
C ARG A 4 -24.44 7.39 -57.78
N ALA A 5 -23.95 8.63 -57.66
CA ALA A 5 -23.25 9.63 -58.48
C ALA A 5 -23.15 10.93 -57.62
N LEU A 6 -22.02 11.66 -57.71
CA LEU A 6 -21.83 13.14 -57.72
C LEU A 6 -22.46 14.01 -56.60
N VAL A 7 -21.81 15.05 -56.06
CA VAL A 7 -21.40 16.31 -56.73
C VAL A 7 -20.38 17.07 -55.85
N ALA A 8 -19.43 17.73 -56.51
CA ALA A 8 -18.44 18.66 -55.97
C ALA A 8 -18.98 20.08 -55.75
N MET A 9 -18.39 20.85 -54.83
CA MET A 9 -18.16 22.28 -55.08
C MET A 9 -17.01 22.83 -54.24
N ALA A 10 -15.96 23.27 -54.93
CA ALA A 10 -14.89 24.10 -54.39
C ALA A 10 -15.30 25.57 -54.49
N ILE A 11 -15.02 26.36 -53.44
CA ILE A 11 -14.88 27.81 -53.56
C ILE A 11 -13.57 28.20 -52.86
N MET A 12 -12.64 28.68 -53.68
CA MET A 12 -11.38 29.30 -53.31
C MET A 12 -11.63 30.81 -53.26
N LEU A 13 -11.24 31.50 -52.18
CA LEU A 13 -10.96 32.93 -52.26
C LEU A 13 -9.90 33.33 -51.22
N THR A 14 -8.74 33.72 -51.72
CA THR A 14 -7.60 34.31 -51.00
C THR A 14 -7.59 35.83 -51.19
N ILE A 15 -7.51 36.63 -50.13
CA ILE A 15 -6.95 38.01 -50.15
C ILE A 15 -6.30 38.34 -48.79
N THR A 16 -4.96 38.27 -48.76
CA THR A 16 -3.89 39.14 -48.19
C THR A 16 -4.04 40.03 -46.92
N PRO A 17 -2.91 40.43 -46.29
CA PRO A 17 -2.73 40.58 -44.84
C PRO A 17 -2.84 42.02 -44.32
N ALA A 18 -3.04 42.18 -43.01
CA ALA A 18 -2.84 43.45 -42.32
C ALA A 18 -2.38 43.27 -40.86
N ALA A 19 -1.17 43.72 -40.58
CA ALA A 19 -0.72 44.39 -39.35
C ALA A 19 0.01 45.68 -39.82
N PRO A 20 0.30 46.73 -39.02
CA PRO A 20 0.26 46.83 -37.55
C PRO A 20 -0.27 48.20 -36.99
N ALA A 21 -0.36 48.34 -35.66
CA ALA A 21 -0.08 49.56 -34.84
C ALA A 21 -0.45 49.25 -33.36
N LEU A 22 0.50 49.04 -32.46
CA LEU A 22 1.25 50.01 -31.62
C LEU A 22 0.43 50.77 -30.55
N ALA A 23 0.68 50.35 -29.30
CA ALA A 23 1.02 51.12 -28.09
C ALA A 23 -0.01 52.06 -27.40
N ALA A 24 -0.31 51.74 -26.14
CA ALA A 24 -0.21 52.63 -24.96
C ALA A 24 -0.25 51.73 -23.69
N ASP A 25 0.85 51.54 -22.98
CA ASP A 25 1.37 52.36 -21.87
C ASP A 25 0.76 51.94 -20.52
N SER A 26 1.57 51.34 -19.66
CA SER A 26 1.24 51.05 -18.25
C SER A 26 2.52 51.20 -17.41
N PRO A 27 2.47 51.94 -16.29
CA PRO A 27 3.65 52.50 -15.62
C PRO A 27 4.45 51.47 -14.81
N PRO A 28 5.73 51.76 -14.51
CA PRO A 28 6.63 50.81 -13.87
C PRO A 28 6.31 50.59 -12.38
N VAL A 29 6.35 49.32 -11.98
CA VAL A 29 6.30 48.87 -10.58
C VAL A 29 7.60 49.27 -9.87
N PRO A 30 7.56 49.96 -8.71
CA PRO A 30 8.77 50.36 -7.99
C PRO A 30 9.45 49.18 -7.28
N PRO A 31 10.79 49.19 -7.15
CA PRO A 31 11.52 48.12 -6.48
C PRO A 31 11.33 48.15 -4.96
N PRO A 32 11.41 46.99 -4.26
CA PRO A 32 11.29 46.96 -2.81
C PRO A 32 12.50 47.63 -2.15
N ALA A 33 12.21 48.46 -1.14
CA ALA A 33 13.18 49.22 -0.38
C ALA A 33 14.16 48.32 0.39
N ALA A 34 15.44 48.66 0.31
CA ALA A 34 16.50 48.08 1.10
C ALA A 34 16.33 48.43 2.58
N VAL A 35 16.32 47.41 3.45
CA VAL A 35 16.47 47.60 4.90
C VAL A 35 17.88 47.17 5.28
N THR A 36 18.63 48.17 5.73
CA THR A 36 19.99 48.13 6.28
C THR A 36 20.08 47.30 7.56
N ALA A 37 21.10 46.46 7.65
CA ALA A 37 21.56 45.80 8.86
C ALA A 37 22.23 46.77 9.84
N PRO A 38 22.15 46.52 11.15
CA PRO A 38 23.18 46.92 12.09
C PRO A 38 23.89 45.70 12.68
N ALA A 39 25.23 45.78 12.73
CA ALA A 39 26.11 44.96 13.56
C ALA A 39 26.79 45.89 14.60
N PRO A 40 27.65 45.39 15.50
CA PRO A 40 27.35 44.56 16.67
C PRO A 40 27.83 45.25 17.98
N ALA A 41 27.44 44.74 19.16
CA ALA A 41 28.04 45.19 20.42
C ALA A 41 28.32 44.03 21.40
N ALA A 42 29.63 43.79 21.58
CA ALA A 42 30.39 43.53 22.80
C ALA A 42 29.86 42.59 23.92
N THR A 43 30.54 41.44 24.01
CA THR A 43 31.21 40.87 25.20
C THR A 43 30.84 41.35 26.61
N GLY A 44 30.45 40.41 27.47
CA GLY A 44 30.51 40.53 28.93
C GLY A 44 30.58 39.16 29.60
N THR A 45 31.70 38.88 30.26
CA THR A 45 32.04 37.65 31.02
C THR A 45 31.73 37.78 32.51
N VAL A 46 31.21 36.68 33.12
CA VAL A 46 31.51 36.14 34.48
C VAL A 46 30.91 36.94 35.69
N PRO A 47 30.67 36.38 36.92
CA PRO A 47 30.90 35.04 37.51
C PRO A 47 29.71 34.38 38.25
N ALA A 48 29.94 33.13 38.68
CA ALA A 48 29.21 32.38 39.70
C ALA A 48 29.36 32.94 41.14
N PRO A 49 28.53 32.48 42.09
CA PRO A 49 29.07 32.13 43.41
C PRO A 49 28.54 30.83 44.02
N ALA A 50 29.53 30.07 44.52
CA ALA A 50 29.66 29.40 45.82
C ALA A 50 28.47 28.70 46.52
N ALA A 51 28.80 27.49 46.97
CA ALA A 51 28.07 26.56 47.80
C ALA A 51 27.93 26.98 49.28
N THR A 52 26.88 26.48 49.92
CA THR A 52 26.84 26.21 51.36
C THR A 52 26.27 24.82 51.60
N GLY A 53 26.99 24.02 52.37
CA GLY A 53 26.63 22.65 52.72
C GLY A 53 25.83 22.56 54.02
N THR A 54 25.06 21.49 54.15
CA THR A 54 24.67 20.88 55.44
C THR A 54 24.16 19.46 55.18
N ALA A 55 24.53 18.53 56.04
CA ALA A 55 24.09 17.12 56.12
C ALA A 55 24.15 16.70 57.61
N PRO A 56 23.65 15.52 58.05
CA PRO A 56 22.47 14.71 57.67
C PRO A 56 21.59 14.37 58.91
N PRO A 57 20.63 13.42 58.84
CA PRO A 57 20.90 12.13 59.49
C PRO A 57 20.39 10.87 58.74
N GLU A 58 20.76 9.72 59.32
CA GLU A 58 20.92 8.34 58.81
C GLU A 58 19.63 7.49 58.71
N GLY A 59 19.70 6.40 57.91
CA GLY A 59 18.74 5.28 57.88
C GLY A 59 18.97 4.24 56.76
N THR A 60 19.74 3.19 57.08
CA THR A 60 20.18 1.92 56.40
C THR A 60 19.04 1.04 55.78
N PRO A 61 19.22 -0.07 54.97
CA PRO A 61 20.41 -0.79 54.45
C PRO A 61 20.49 -1.04 52.92
N ALA A 62 21.66 -1.53 52.50
CA ALA A 62 22.02 -2.02 51.16
C ALA A 62 21.36 -3.36 50.77
N ALA A 63 21.05 -3.49 49.48
CA ALA A 63 20.69 -4.74 48.80
C ALA A 63 21.70 -5.04 47.67
N GLN A 64 21.90 -6.34 47.43
CA GLN A 64 23.04 -6.99 46.81
C GLN A 64 23.01 -6.99 45.27
N ASP A 65 24.20 -7.14 44.66
CA ASP A 65 24.40 -7.32 43.22
C ASP A 65 23.64 -8.53 42.66
N PRO A 66 23.01 -8.43 41.47
CA PRO A 66 22.41 -9.58 40.79
C PRO A 66 23.47 -10.47 40.12
N PRO A 67 23.21 -11.80 39.99
CA PRO A 67 24.21 -12.77 39.58
C PRO A 67 24.46 -12.79 38.07
N VAL A 68 25.70 -13.16 37.71
CA VAL A 68 26.16 -13.42 36.34
C VAL A 68 25.40 -14.61 35.74
N ALA A 69 24.67 -14.39 34.65
CA ALA A 69 23.97 -15.44 33.91
C ALA A 69 24.97 -16.32 33.13
N GLN A 70 24.88 -17.63 33.37
CA GLN A 70 25.61 -18.67 32.61
C GLN A 70 24.93 -18.91 31.26
N SER A 71 25.73 -19.17 30.21
CA SER A 71 25.24 -19.48 28.87
C SER A 71 24.48 -20.82 28.82
N PRO A 72 23.34 -20.91 28.11
CA PRO A 72 22.63 -22.18 27.93
C PRO A 72 23.39 -23.12 26.95
N PRO A 73 23.22 -24.45 27.09
CA PRO A 73 23.88 -25.42 26.21
C PRO A 73 23.27 -25.38 24.80
N ALA A 74 24.11 -25.70 23.81
CA ALA A 74 23.77 -25.70 22.39
C ALA A 74 22.66 -26.70 22.07
N VAL A 75 21.57 -26.22 21.47
CA VAL A 75 20.54 -27.03 20.82
C VAL A 75 21.07 -27.45 19.46
N GLN A 76 21.12 -28.76 19.18
CA GLN A 76 21.38 -29.28 17.84
C GLN A 76 20.17 -28.98 16.94
N GLU A 77 20.35 -28.13 15.93
CA GLU A 77 19.32 -27.83 14.93
C GLU A 77 19.03 -29.07 14.06
N THR A 78 17.78 -29.54 14.10
CA THR A 78 17.23 -30.50 13.14
C THR A 78 17.03 -29.81 11.79
N PRO A 79 17.29 -30.46 10.63
CA PRO A 79 17.08 -29.83 9.33
C PRO A 79 15.62 -29.39 9.12
N PRO A 80 15.33 -28.30 8.41
CA PRO A 80 13.95 -27.90 8.13
C PRO A 80 13.29 -28.95 7.21
N ALA A 81 12.13 -29.45 7.63
CA ALA A 81 11.33 -30.37 6.84
C ALA A 81 11.03 -29.79 5.44
N GLU A 82 11.13 -30.62 4.41
CA GLU A 82 10.68 -30.27 3.06
C GLU A 82 9.18 -29.94 3.12
N ARG A 83 8.78 -28.83 2.49
CA ARG A 83 7.37 -28.46 2.42
C ARG A 83 6.63 -29.51 1.58
N PRO A 84 5.43 -29.94 1.99
CA PRO A 84 4.63 -30.87 1.21
C PRO A 84 4.30 -30.26 -0.15
N LYS A 85 4.48 -31.05 -1.22
CA LYS A 85 4.17 -30.65 -2.60
C LYS A 85 2.66 -30.66 -2.89
N LEU A 86 1.90 -31.40 -2.09
CA LEU A 86 0.44 -31.49 -2.17
C LEU A 86 -0.20 -30.47 -1.23
N GLU A 87 -1.14 -29.67 -1.76
CA GLU A 87 -1.96 -28.76 -0.95
C GLU A 87 -2.77 -29.55 0.10
N ALA A 88 -2.85 -29.02 1.33
CA ALA A 88 -3.56 -29.66 2.42
C ALA A 88 -5.05 -29.90 2.10
N GLY A 89 -5.55 -31.07 2.47
CA GLY A 89 -6.92 -31.50 2.15
C GLY A 89 -7.09 -32.16 0.77
N LEU A 90 -6.03 -32.25 -0.03
CA LEU A 90 -6.04 -33.05 -1.27
C LEU A 90 -5.48 -34.47 -1.07
N GLY A 91 -4.88 -34.79 0.07
CA GLY A 91 -4.26 -36.10 0.37
C GLY A 91 -5.19 -37.10 1.05
N GLY A 92 -4.77 -38.36 1.10
CA GLY A 92 -5.40 -39.45 1.83
C GLY A 92 -4.80 -39.62 3.22
N GLU A 93 -5.69 -39.52 4.22
CA GLU A 93 -5.52 -39.83 5.66
C GLU A 93 -5.07 -38.69 6.59
N ASP A 94 -6.06 -38.15 7.32
CA ASP A 94 -6.08 -38.05 8.78
C ASP A 94 -7.56 -37.95 9.27
N GLY A 95 -8.18 -39.07 9.66
CA GLY A 95 -9.40 -39.10 10.50
C GLY A 95 -10.67 -39.78 9.94
N GLU A 96 -10.94 -41.00 10.44
CA GLU A 96 -12.21 -41.77 10.58
C GLU A 96 -13.28 -41.89 9.47
N ASN A 97 -13.22 -41.17 8.34
CA ASN A 97 -14.04 -41.41 7.15
C ASN A 97 -13.16 -41.34 5.88
N GLY A 98 -12.21 -42.26 5.76
CA GLY A 98 -11.18 -42.29 4.72
C GLY A 98 -11.67 -41.94 3.31
N GLY A 99 -11.16 -40.82 2.79
CA GLY A 99 -11.29 -40.36 1.41
C GLY A 99 -10.89 -38.89 1.32
N GLY A 100 -9.67 -38.57 0.87
CA GLY A 100 -9.34 -37.20 0.50
C GLY A 100 -10.22 -36.77 -0.67
N ASP A 101 -10.69 -35.51 -0.67
CA ASP A 101 -11.74 -35.01 -1.58
C ASP A 101 -11.36 -35.12 -3.06
N GLY A 102 -10.07 -35.24 -3.37
CA GLY A 102 -9.59 -35.20 -4.74
C GLY A 102 -10.06 -33.93 -5.46
N GLY A 103 -10.17 -34.01 -6.79
CA GLY A 103 -10.77 -32.98 -7.62
C GLY A 103 -9.79 -32.31 -8.56
N ARG A 104 -10.24 -31.20 -9.16
CA ARG A 104 -9.55 -30.47 -10.21
C ARG A 104 -8.37 -29.68 -9.65
N VAL A 105 -7.16 -29.97 -10.12
CA VAL A 105 -5.89 -29.41 -9.65
C VAL A 105 -5.00 -28.91 -10.77
N ILE A 106 -4.17 -27.91 -10.47
CA ILE A 106 -3.01 -27.52 -11.25
C ILE A 106 -1.81 -28.29 -10.70
N VAL A 107 -1.19 -29.10 -11.56
CA VAL A 107 0.09 -29.76 -11.29
C VAL A 107 1.19 -28.93 -11.95
N GLU A 108 2.02 -28.28 -11.14
CA GLU A 108 3.17 -27.53 -11.62
C GLU A 108 4.38 -28.46 -11.72
N VAL A 109 5.09 -28.42 -12.85
CA VAL A 109 6.25 -29.26 -13.13
C VAL A 109 7.52 -28.44 -13.20
N THR A 110 8.67 -29.09 -13.04
CA THR A 110 9.98 -28.43 -12.92
C THR A 110 10.43 -27.68 -14.20
N ALA A 111 9.92 -28.07 -15.37
CA ALA A 111 10.14 -27.39 -16.64
C ALA A 111 9.02 -27.72 -17.65
N PRO A 112 8.79 -26.90 -18.69
CA PRO A 112 7.75 -27.16 -19.69
C PRO A 112 7.89 -28.52 -20.39
N ALA A 113 9.13 -28.98 -20.60
CA ALA A 113 9.42 -30.27 -21.20
C ALA A 113 8.93 -31.47 -20.35
N GLU A 114 8.75 -31.27 -19.04
CA GLU A 114 8.31 -32.31 -18.10
C GLU A 114 6.78 -32.44 -18.05
N ALA A 115 6.03 -31.48 -18.60
CA ALA A 115 4.56 -31.49 -18.55
C ALA A 115 3.97 -32.70 -19.31
N ALA A 116 4.56 -33.07 -20.45
CA ALA A 116 4.09 -34.23 -21.24
C ALA A 116 4.42 -35.58 -20.59
N PRO A 117 5.63 -35.83 -20.06
CA PRO A 117 5.93 -37.01 -19.26
C PRO A 117 5.04 -37.15 -18.01
N VAL A 118 4.86 -36.08 -17.23
CA VAL A 118 4.02 -36.11 -16.01
C VAL A 118 2.54 -36.32 -16.36
N ALA A 119 2.04 -35.72 -17.44
CA ALA A 119 0.71 -36.02 -17.97
C ALA A 119 0.55 -37.50 -18.38
N GLY A 120 1.62 -38.12 -18.89
CA GLY A 120 1.64 -39.54 -19.21
C GLY A 120 1.46 -40.42 -17.97
N GLU A 121 2.16 -40.10 -16.90
CA GLU A 121 2.05 -40.82 -15.62
C GLU A 121 0.72 -40.58 -14.90
N ALA A 122 0.22 -39.33 -14.91
CA ALA A 122 -1.10 -39.00 -14.39
C ALA A 122 -2.21 -39.88 -15.00
N ARG A 123 -2.17 -40.13 -16.32
CA ARG A 123 -3.14 -40.99 -17.01
C ARG A 123 -3.07 -42.47 -16.61
N THR A 124 -2.01 -42.90 -15.93
CA THR A 124 -1.86 -44.28 -15.46
C THR A 124 -2.38 -44.48 -14.03
N LEU A 125 -2.65 -43.39 -13.31
CA LEU A 125 -3.12 -43.44 -11.93
C LEU A 125 -4.65 -43.68 -11.87
N PRO A 126 -5.14 -44.46 -10.89
CA PRO A 126 -6.57 -44.73 -10.75
C PRO A 126 -7.38 -43.46 -10.42
N GLY A 127 -8.48 -43.24 -11.15
CA GLY A 127 -9.37 -42.11 -10.91
C GLY A 127 -8.79 -40.75 -11.30
N THR A 128 -7.82 -40.73 -12.22
CA THR A 128 -7.14 -39.51 -12.68
C THR A 128 -7.43 -39.21 -14.15
N GLU A 129 -7.80 -37.96 -14.45
CA GLU A 129 -8.00 -37.43 -15.80
C GLU A 129 -7.13 -36.20 -16.03
N VAL A 130 -6.41 -36.14 -17.16
CA VAL A 130 -5.67 -34.93 -17.55
C VAL A 130 -6.59 -34.04 -18.38
N LEU A 131 -7.08 -32.96 -17.79
CA LEU A 131 -8.05 -32.04 -18.39
C LEU A 131 -7.42 -31.02 -19.34
N LEU A 132 -6.23 -30.53 -19.01
CA LEU A 132 -5.53 -29.51 -19.80
C LEU A 132 -4.02 -29.74 -19.76
N GLN A 133 -3.38 -29.63 -20.92
CA GLN A 133 -1.93 -29.68 -21.05
C GLN A 133 -1.49 -28.62 -22.07
N PRO A 134 -1.31 -27.35 -21.66
CA PRO A 134 -0.95 -26.30 -22.59
C PRO A 134 0.48 -26.54 -23.14
N PRO A 135 0.73 -26.26 -24.43
CA PRO A 135 2.07 -26.35 -24.98
C PRO A 135 2.99 -25.30 -24.34
N ASP A 136 4.27 -25.64 -24.18
CA ASP A 136 5.32 -24.73 -23.70
C ASP A 136 5.12 -24.12 -22.30
N THR A 137 4.24 -24.69 -21.47
CA THR A 137 4.02 -24.27 -20.08
C THR A 137 4.50 -25.31 -19.06
N SER A 138 4.97 -24.86 -17.90
CA SER A 138 5.40 -25.73 -16.79
C SER A 138 4.24 -26.21 -15.90
N PHE A 139 3.05 -26.42 -16.45
CA PHE A 139 1.93 -26.97 -15.69
C PHE A 139 0.98 -27.78 -16.57
N LEU A 140 0.16 -28.59 -15.91
CA LEU A 140 -0.98 -29.30 -16.47
C LEU A 140 -2.14 -29.23 -15.48
N VAL A 141 -3.37 -29.41 -15.96
CA VAL A 141 -4.56 -29.54 -15.11
C VAL A 141 -4.98 -30.99 -15.10
N VAL A 142 -5.16 -31.52 -13.89
CA VAL A 142 -5.52 -32.91 -13.63
C VAL A 142 -6.74 -32.91 -12.72
N GLU A 143 -7.66 -33.82 -12.91
CA GLU A 143 -8.67 -34.19 -11.92
C GLU A 143 -8.29 -35.56 -11.36
N GLY A 144 -8.21 -35.72 -10.05
CA GLY A 144 -7.72 -36.96 -9.45
C GLY A 144 -8.26 -37.20 -8.05
N THR A 145 -8.28 -38.47 -7.61
CA THR A 145 -8.55 -38.84 -6.20
C THR A 145 -7.38 -38.43 -5.30
N GLY A 146 -7.60 -38.31 -3.98
CA GLY A 146 -6.51 -37.92 -3.08
C GLY A 146 -5.28 -38.84 -3.15
N GLU A 147 -5.48 -40.16 -3.30
CA GLU A 147 -4.40 -41.13 -3.51
C GLU A 147 -3.61 -40.86 -4.80
N SER A 148 -4.30 -40.55 -5.89
CA SER A 148 -3.63 -40.24 -7.16
C SER A 148 -2.89 -38.90 -7.13
N LEU A 149 -3.42 -37.92 -6.40
CA LEU A 149 -2.79 -36.61 -6.25
C LEU A 149 -1.55 -36.67 -5.36
N GLU A 150 -1.54 -37.55 -4.35
CA GLU A 150 -0.33 -37.88 -3.57
C GLU A 150 0.73 -38.56 -4.41
N ALA A 151 0.33 -39.53 -5.24
CA ALA A 151 1.24 -40.20 -6.16
C ALA A 151 1.87 -39.19 -7.15
N LEU A 152 1.09 -38.23 -7.66
CA LEU A 152 1.61 -37.14 -8.48
C LEU A 152 2.53 -36.20 -7.70
N ALA A 153 2.17 -35.85 -6.47
CA ALA A 153 3.01 -35.01 -5.62
C ALA A 153 4.36 -35.69 -5.29
N ALA A 154 4.41 -37.01 -5.22
CA ALA A 154 5.65 -37.77 -5.00
C ALA A 154 6.59 -37.77 -6.21
N ASP A 155 6.11 -37.46 -7.42
CA ASP A 155 6.93 -37.38 -8.63
C ASP A 155 8.02 -36.28 -8.48
N PRO A 156 9.31 -36.60 -8.67
CA PRO A 156 10.40 -35.62 -8.55
C PRO A 156 10.30 -34.47 -9.56
N ARG A 157 9.59 -34.65 -10.67
CA ARG A 157 9.35 -33.62 -11.69
C ARG A 157 8.21 -32.68 -11.32
N VAL A 158 7.36 -33.06 -10.37
CA VAL A 158 6.27 -32.23 -9.86
C VAL A 158 6.79 -31.31 -8.75
N VAL A 159 6.49 -30.02 -8.90
CA VAL A 159 6.85 -28.92 -8.00
C VAL A 159 5.74 -28.67 -6.99
N SER A 160 4.49 -28.67 -7.45
CA SER A 160 3.31 -28.52 -6.60
C SER A 160 2.06 -29.14 -7.22
N VAL A 161 1.13 -29.57 -6.38
CA VAL A 161 -0.23 -30.00 -6.74
C VAL A 161 -1.19 -29.17 -5.89
N ARG A 162 -1.96 -28.29 -6.55
CA ARG A 162 -2.86 -27.32 -5.89
C ARG A 162 -4.22 -27.26 -6.58
N ARG A 163 -5.29 -26.95 -5.86
CA ARG A 163 -6.64 -26.83 -6.45
C ARG A 163 -6.67 -25.84 -7.61
N ASP A 164 -7.32 -26.24 -8.70
CA ASP A 164 -7.59 -25.37 -9.83
C ASP A 164 -8.91 -24.65 -9.59
N ARG A 165 -8.81 -23.53 -8.87
CA ARG A 165 -9.94 -22.74 -8.37
C ARG A 165 -10.70 -22.10 -9.54
N ALA A 166 -12.02 -22.31 -9.57
CA ALA A 166 -12.90 -21.54 -10.43
C ALA A 166 -13.23 -20.21 -9.74
N TYR A 167 -12.96 -19.09 -10.41
CA TYR A 167 -13.26 -17.75 -9.89
C TYR A 167 -14.60 -17.29 -10.48
N SER A 168 -15.62 -17.11 -9.63
CA SER A 168 -16.75 -16.22 -9.92
C SER A 168 -16.37 -14.83 -9.42
N ALA A 169 -16.49 -13.80 -10.27
CA ALA A 169 -16.20 -12.42 -9.85
C ALA A 169 -16.96 -12.07 -8.57
N ALA A 170 -16.25 -11.61 -7.53
CA ALA A 170 -16.87 -10.89 -6.43
C ALA A 170 -17.42 -9.57 -7.00
N SER A 171 -18.70 -9.56 -7.35
CA SER A 171 -19.38 -8.33 -7.75
C SER A 171 -19.33 -7.37 -6.56
N LEU A 172 -19.15 -6.06 -6.78
CA LEU A 172 -19.28 -5.01 -5.76
C LEU A 172 -20.45 -5.26 -4.77
N SER A 173 -21.53 -5.88 -5.26
CA SER A 173 -22.67 -6.32 -4.47
C SER A 173 -22.34 -7.24 -3.29
N SER A 174 -21.37 -8.15 -3.38
CA SER A 174 -20.98 -9.03 -2.27
C SER A 174 -20.28 -8.24 -1.16
N GLY A 175 -19.34 -7.37 -1.52
CA GLY A 175 -18.70 -6.43 -0.60
C GLY A 175 -19.73 -5.49 0.08
N LEU A 176 -20.68 -4.95 -0.68
CA LEU A 176 -21.77 -4.12 -0.14
C LEU A 176 -22.66 -4.89 0.86
N ALA A 177 -23.00 -6.14 0.56
CA ALA A 177 -23.80 -6.98 1.44
C ALA A 177 -23.04 -7.35 2.73
N LEU A 178 -21.73 -7.66 2.61
CA LEU A 178 -20.85 -8.00 3.74
C LEU A 178 -20.81 -6.87 4.77
N ILE A 179 -20.70 -5.63 4.31
CA ILE A 179 -20.68 -4.43 5.17
C ILE A 179 -22.09 -3.88 5.46
N GLY A 180 -23.15 -4.50 4.94
CA GLY A 180 -24.53 -4.05 5.12
C GLY A 180 -24.86 -2.68 4.50
N ALA A 181 -24.11 -2.23 3.50
CA ALA A 181 -24.38 -0.97 2.81
C ALA A 181 -25.72 -1.01 2.06
N ASP A 182 -26.06 -2.16 1.47
CA ASP A 182 -27.35 -2.43 0.83
C ASP A 182 -28.53 -2.19 1.79
N ARG A 183 -28.43 -2.70 3.01
CA ARG A 183 -29.42 -2.53 4.08
C ARG A 183 -29.46 -1.10 4.59
N ALA A 184 -28.31 -0.44 4.73
CA ALA A 184 -28.26 0.97 5.10
C ALA A 184 -28.96 1.86 4.06
N VAL A 185 -28.76 1.59 2.77
CA VAL A 185 -29.46 2.26 1.68
C VAL A 185 -30.96 1.98 1.71
N ALA A 186 -31.38 0.75 2.02
CA ALA A 186 -32.80 0.41 2.20
C ALA A 186 -33.45 1.18 3.37
N GLU A 187 -32.70 1.50 4.42
CA GLU A 187 -33.11 2.40 5.52
C GLU A 187 -33.02 3.91 5.15
N GLY A 188 -32.72 4.21 3.89
CA GLY A 188 -32.61 5.56 3.34
C GLY A 188 -31.33 6.30 3.76
N ALA A 189 -30.29 5.61 4.23
CA ALA A 189 -28.97 6.18 4.47
C ALA A 189 -28.15 6.11 3.17
N THR A 190 -28.52 6.95 2.21
CA THR A 190 -27.93 7.02 0.87
C THR A 190 -26.76 7.99 0.79
N GLY A 191 -26.55 8.86 1.79
CA GLY A 191 -25.59 9.97 1.74
C GLY A 191 -26.15 11.25 1.10
N GLU A 192 -27.46 11.33 0.83
CA GLU A 192 -28.09 12.51 0.25
C GLU A 192 -27.81 13.79 1.05
N GLY A 193 -27.51 14.89 0.35
CA GLY A 193 -27.14 16.17 0.96
C GLY A 193 -25.74 16.19 1.57
N ARG A 194 -24.97 15.11 1.42
CA ARG A 194 -23.55 15.03 1.80
C ARG A 194 -22.68 14.94 0.56
N THR A 195 -21.44 15.38 0.72
CA THR A 195 -20.43 15.35 -0.33
C THR A 195 -19.22 14.59 0.19
N ILE A 196 -18.63 13.77 -0.68
CA ILE A 196 -17.32 13.14 -0.47
C ILE A 196 -16.33 13.69 -1.49
N ALA A 197 -15.06 13.74 -1.14
CA ALA A 197 -13.99 14.05 -2.08
C ALA A 197 -13.16 12.81 -2.37
N VAL A 198 -12.83 12.58 -3.63
CA VAL A 198 -11.90 11.53 -4.07
C VAL A 198 -10.66 12.22 -4.63
N VAL A 199 -9.55 12.09 -3.91
CA VAL A 199 -8.26 12.67 -4.27
C VAL A 199 -7.40 11.55 -4.85
N ASP A 200 -7.34 11.48 -6.17
CA ASP A 200 -6.86 10.30 -6.90
C ASP A 200 -6.37 10.67 -8.31
N THR A 201 -6.40 9.76 -9.29
CA THR A 201 -5.96 9.95 -10.68
C THR A 201 -6.99 10.68 -11.57
N GLY A 202 -8.00 11.31 -11.00
CA GLY A 202 -9.15 11.85 -11.74
C GLY A 202 -10.30 10.84 -11.91
N ILE A 203 -11.43 11.32 -12.44
CA ILE A 203 -12.69 10.58 -12.54
C ILE A 203 -13.31 10.79 -13.93
N ASP A 204 -13.82 9.72 -14.54
CA ASP A 204 -14.78 9.85 -15.65
C ASP A 204 -16.15 10.27 -15.11
N ALA A 205 -16.38 11.57 -14.99
CA ALA A 205 -17.64 12.13 -14.49
C ALA A 205 -18.87 11.75 -15.34
N GLY A 206 -18.66 11.37 -16.61
CA GLY A 206 -19.71 10.92 -17.52
C GLY A 206 -20.00 9.41 -17.44
N HIS A 207 -19.32 8.68 -16.56
CA HIS A 207 -19.54 7.25 -16.39
C HIS A 207 -20.99 6.98 -15.94
N PRO A 208 -21.72 6.00 -16.52
CA PRO A 208 -23.10 5.72 -16.15
C PRO A 208 -23.32 5.46 -14.65
N ALA A 209 -22.35 4.79 -14.00
CA ALA A 209 -22.37 4.53 -12.56
C ALA A 209 -22.13 5.77 -11.68
N LEU A 210 -21.69 6.91 -12.24
CA LEU A 210 -21.42 8.16 -11.50
C LEU A 210 -22.24 9.34 -12.02
N ASN A 211 -23.14 9.09 -12.98
CA ASN A 211 -23.75 10.13 -13.79
C ASN A 211 -24.52 11.14 -12.93
N GLY A 212 -24.11 12.41 -13.04
CA GLY A 212 -24.70 13.53 -12.29
C GLY A 212 -24.28 13.62 -10.82
N LYS A 213 -23.32 12.82 -10.37
CA LYS A 213 -22.83 12.82 -8.98
C LYS A 213 -21.52 13.56 -8.79
N VAL A 214 -20.71 13.69 -9.84
CA VAL A 214 -19.52 14.57 -9.78
C VAL A 214 -20.00 16.01 -9.89
N VAL A 215 -19.84 16.76 -8.79
CA VAL A 215 -20.37 18.11 -8.65
C VAL A 215 -19.30 19.19 -8.70
N ASP A 216 -18.04 18.85 -8.43
CA ASP A 216 -16.90 19.76 -8.44
C ASP A 216 -15.64 19.01 -8.88
N GLU A 217 -14.72 19.73 -9.53
CA GLU A 217 -13.53 19.14 -10.12
C GLU A 217 -12.32 20.05 -9.99
N ALA A 218 -11.18 19.47 -9.61
CA ALA A 218 -9.89 20.14 -9.59
C ALA A 218 -8.75 19.20 -10.00
N CYS A 219 -7.67 19.77 -10.50
CA CYS A 219 -6.44 19.08 -10.81
C CYS A 219 -5.23 19.85 -10.31
N PHE A 220 -4.29 19.12 -9.72
CA PHE A 220 -2.97 19.56 -9.28
C PHE A 220 -1.98 18.50 -9.74
N SER A 221 -1.21 18.78 -10.79
CA SER A 221 -0.36 17.76 -11.42
C SER A 221 0.97 18.41 -11.79
N ALA A 222 2.09 17.78 -11.44
CA ALA A 222 3.40 18.35 -11.73
C ALA A 222 3.66 18.38 -13.24
N ALA A 223 4.32 19.45 -13.69
CA ALA A 223 4.71 19.68 -15.08
C ALA A 223 6.22 19.94 -15.21
N ASP A 224 7.00 19.48 -14.22
CA ASP A 224 8.44 19.69 -14.12
C ASP A 224 9.16 18.38 -13.73
N GLY A 225 10.50 18.40 -13.74
CA GLY A 225 11.29 17.28 -13.22
C GLY A 225 11.13 15.95 -13.99
N GLY A 226 10.67 16.00 -15.25
CA GLY A 226 10.34 14.80 -16.05
C GLY A 226 8.87 14.39 -15.95
N ALA A 227 8.11 14.97 -15.02
CA ALA A 227 6.67 14.79 -14.92
C ALA A 227 5.93 15.58 -16.02
N LYS A 228 4.86 14.98 -16.54
CA LYS A 228 3.90 15.59 -17.45
C LYS A 228 2.57 15.75 -16.71
N SER A 229 2.02 16.96 -16.78
CA SER A 229 0.75 17.23 -16.14
C SER A 229 -0.38 16.42 -16.76
N LEU A 230 -1.22 15.86 -15.89
CA LEU A 230 -2.48 15.20 -16.22
C LEU A 230 -3.67 16.17 -16.17
N CYS A 231 -3.45 17.45 -15.84
CA CYS A 231 -4.52 18.44 -15.97
C CYS A 231 -4.85 18.65 -17.46
N PRO A 232 -6.13 18.67 -17.85
CA PRO A 232 -6.53 18.82 -19.26
C PRO A 232 -5.96 20.05 -19.98
N ASN A 233 -5.70 21.14 -19.25
CA ASN A 233 -5.08 22.35 -19.78
C ASN A 233 -3.54 22.24 -19.95
N GLY A 234 -2.94 21.12 -19.57
CA GLY A 234 -1.49 20.87 -19.60
C GLY A 234 -0.68 21.66 -18.58
N GLN A 235 -1.31 22.40 -17.67
CA GLN A 235 -0.66 23.22 -16.65
C GLN A 235 -0.57 22.48 -15.31
N GLY A 236 0.17 23.07 -14.36
CA GLY A 236 0.32 22.51 -13.03
C GLY A 236 -0.99 22.42 -12.22
N THR A 237 -2.00 23.19 -12.62
CA THR A 237 -3.29 23.26 -11.93
C THR A 237 -4.43 23.62 -12.88
N GLN A 238 -5.62 23.11 -12.58
CA GLN A 238 -6.88 23.46 -13.21
C GLN A 238 -8.03 23.27 -12.23
N THR A 239 -9.05 24.13 -12.25
CA THR A 239 -10.25 23.99 -11.42
C THR A 239 -11.50 24.26 -12.23
N GLY A 240 -12.62 23.63 -11.86
CA GLY A 240 -13.90 23.72 -12.55
C GLY A 240 -14.18 22.48 -13.41
N PRO A 241 -15.36 22.42 -14.06
CA PRO A 241 -15.80 21.24 -14.79
C PRO A 241 -14.79 20.73 -15.81
N GLY A 242 -14.60 19.41 -15.84
CA GLY A 242 -13.64 18.68 -16.67
C GLY A 242 -12.20 18.71 -16.16
N SER A 243 -11.88 19.43 -15.07
CA SER A 243 -10.49 19.55 -14.60
C SER A 243 -9.89 18.23 -14.15
N ALA A 244 -10.72 17.27 -13.73
CA ALA A 244 -10.29 15.96 -13.24
C ALA A 244 -10.62 14.82 -14.23
N ASP A 245 -10.86 15.12 -15.51
CA ASP A 245 -11.29 14.14 -16.50
C ASP A 245 -10.24 13.03 -16.74
N ALA A 246 -10.57 11.80 -16.33
CA ALA A 246 -9.72 10.62 -16.50
C ALA A 246 -9.68 10.06 -17.93
N LYS A 247 -10.40 10.67 -18.89
CA LYS A 247 -10.42 10.24 -20.30
C LYS A 247 -9.52 11.06 -21.21
N THR A 248 -8.74 11.99 -20.67
CA THR A 248 -7.87 12.82 -21.52
C THR A 248 -6.81 11.97 -22.22
N ALA A 249 -6.31 12.45 -23.36
CA ALA A 249 -5.22 11.79 -24.08
C ALA A 249 -3.94 11.65 -23.24
N ALA A 250 -3.73 12.54 -22.25
CA ALA A 250 -2.59 12.47 -21.34
C ALA A 250 -2.64 11.22 -20.43
N CYS A 251 -3.85 10.76 -20.11
CA CYS A 251 -4.09 9.56 -19.32
C CYS A 251 -3.86 8.24 -20.08
N VAL A 252 -3.72 8.26 -21.41
CA VAL A 252 -3.68 7.02 -22.21
C VAL A 252 -2.25 6.69 -22.63
N SER A 253 -1.81 5.44 -22.40
CA SER A 253 -0.55 4.89 -22.93
C SER A 253 -0.84 3.59 -23.68
N GLY A 254 -0.75 3.62 -25.02
CA GLY A 254 -1.17 2.51 -25.85
C GLY A 254 -2.66 2.21 -25.67
N ALA A 255 -2.97 0.98 -25.23
CA ALA A 255 -4.34 0.56 -24.92
C ALA A 255 -4.73 0.71 -23.44
N VAL A 256 -3.81 1.20 -22.59
CA VAL A 256 -3.99 1.31 -21.14
C VAL A 256 -4.37 2.75 -20.77
N ASN A 257 -5.37 2.90 -19.89
CA ASN A 257 -5.67 4.17 -19.24
C ASN A 257 -4.97 4.20 -17.87
N LEU A 258 -3.96 5.06 -17.71
CA LEU A 258 -3.19 5.23 -16.48
C LEU A 258 -3.95 5.97 -15.36
N CYS A 259 -5.11 6.55 -15.68
CA CYS A 259 -5.93 7.35 -14.78
C CYS A 259 -7.22 6.64 -14.35
N ASP A 260 -7.32 5.33 -14.55
CA ASP A 260 -8.52 4.54 -14.28
C ASP A 260 -8.83 4.36 -12.79
N HIS A 261 -7.80 4.32 -11.95
CA HIS A 261 -7.88 4.07 -10.52
C HIS A 261 -8.88 4.99 -9.80
N GLY A 262 -8.84 6.30 -10.02
CA GLY A 262 -9.75 7.25 -9.38
C GLY A 262 -11.23 7.06 -9.75
N THR A 263 -11.52 6.63 -10.98
CA THR A 263 -12.90 6.30 -11.39
C THR A 263 -13.39 5.04 -10.67
N HIS A 264 -12.50 4.06 -10.49
CA HIS A 264 -12.78 2.80 -9.78
C HIS A 264 -13.10 3.06 -8.30
N VAL A 265 -12.25 3.83 -7.64
CA VAL A 265 -12.41 4.28 -6.25
C VAL A 265 -13.72 5.07 -6.07
N ALA A 266 -14.02 6.00 -6.98
CA ALA A 266 -15.26 6.78 -6.92
C ALA A 266 -16.52 5.92 -7.09
N GLY A 267 -16.46 4.91 -7.97
CA GLY A 267 -17.55 3.96 -8.16
C GLY A 267 -17.89 3.18 -6.89
N ILE A 268 -16.88 2.76 -6.13
CA ILE A 268 -17.06 2.04 -4.85
C ILE A 268 -17.73 2.96 -3.82
N ALA A 269 -17.20 4.18 -3.64
CA ALA A 269 -17.75 5.12 -2.67
C ALA A 269 -19.20 5.50 -3.00
N HIS A 270 -19.49 5.69 -4.29
CA HIS A 270 -20.84 5.94 -4.78
C HIS A 270 -21.77 4.74 -4.54
N ALA A 271 -21.30 3.51 -4.72
CA ALA A 271 -22.13 2.33 -4.49
C ALA A 271 -22.52 2.15 -3.01
N VAL A 272 -21.65 2.54 -2.07
CA VAL A 272 -21.97 2.57 -0.64
C VAL A 272 -22.93 3.71 -0.28
N ALA A 273 -22.76 4.88 -0.91
CA ALA A 273 -23.57 6.08 -0.67
C ALA A 273 -24.11 6.69 -1.98
N PRO A 274 -25.13 6.08 -2.60
CA PRO A 274 -25.62 6.47 -3.93
C PRO A 274 -26.27 7.85 -3.99
N GLY A 275 -26.66 8.39 -2.83
CA GLY A 275 -27.20 9.74 -2.67
C GLY A 275 -26.13 10.82 -2.56
N ALA A 276 -24.89 10.49 -2.20
CA ALA A 276 -23.83 11.47 -1.98
C ALA A 276 -23.31 12.09 -3.28
N ASP A 277 -22.97 13.38 -3.20
CA ASP A 277 -22.23 14.08 -4.24
C ASP A 277 -20.73 13.78 -4.14
N VAL A 278 -20.02 13.90 -5.25
CA VAL A 278 -18.58 13.60 -5.38
C VAL A 278 -17.82 14.84 -5.87
N VAL A 279 -16.76 15.21 -5.14
CA VAL A 279 -15.73 16.14 -5.62
C VAL A 279 -14.56 15.33 -6.15
N ALA A 280 -14.22 15.49 -7.42
CA ALA A 280 -13.09 14.81 -8.06
C ALA A 280 -11.83 15.69 -7.98
N VAL A 281 -10.74 15.18 -7.40
CA VAL A 281 -9.47 15.90 -7.34
C VAL A 281 -8.34 15.04 -7.91
N GLN A 282 -7.82 15.41 -9.08
CA GLN A 282 -6.66 14.77 -9.70
C GLN A 282 -5.35 15.31 -9.08
N VAL A 283 -4.53 14.43 -8.50
CA VAL A 283 -3.21 14.78 -7.90
C VAL A 283 -1.99 14.11 -8.52
N PHE A 284 -2.19 13.15 -9.42
CA PHE A 284 -1.16 12.39 -10.09
C PHE A 284 -0.58 13.14 -11.29
N SER A 285 0.67 12.81 -11.60
CA SER A 285 1.42 13.29 -12.76
C SER A 285 1.92 12.08 -13.54
N ARG A 286 2.04 12.23 -14.86
CA ARG A 286 2.52 11.17 -15.74
C ARG A 286 4.03 11.22 -15.87
N PHE A 287 4.65 10.05 -15.92
CA PHE A 287 6.04 9.87 -16.30
C PHE A 287 6.09 8.97 -17.52
N ASP A 288 6.97 9.31 -18.47
CA ASP A 288 7.19 8.52 -19.68
C ASP A 288 8.63 8.03 -19.68
N GLY A 289 8.81 6.73 -19.90
CA GLY A 289 10.11 6.10 -19.94
C GLY A 289 10.35 5.11 -18.80
N VAL A 290 11.06 4.05 -19.14
CA VAL A 290 11.42 2.95 -18.23
C VAL A 290 12.38 3.37 -17.11
N GLU A 291 13.04 4.53 -17.21
CA GLU A 291 13.90 5.04 -16.13
C GLU A 291 13.07 5.47 -14.91
N GLU A 292 11.91 6.08 -15.15
CA GLU A 292 10.96 6.49 -14.11
C GLU A 292 9.94 5.39 -13.79
N CYS A 293 9.52 4.62 -14.80
CA CYS A 293 8.42 3.65 -14.70
C CYS A 293 8.84 2.18 -14.62
N VAL A 294 10.13 1.92 -14.42
CA VAL A 294 10.78 0.62 -14.22
C VAL A 294 10.56 -0.38 -15.37
N THR A 295 9.35 -0.92 -15.51
CA THR A 295 8.97 -1.97 -16.45
C THR A 295 7.97 -1.51 -17.52
N GLU A 296 7.38 -0.32 -17.36
CA GLU A 296 6.33 0.20 -18.23
C GLU A 296 6.82 1.38 -19.09
N ASP A 297 6.20 1.55 -20.27
CA ASP A 297 6.47 2.69 -21.16
C ASP A 297 6.02 4.03 -20.53
N ALA A 298 5.01 3.99 -19.66
CA ALA A 298 4.53 5.13 -18.90
C ALA A 298 3.82 4.69 -17.61
N CYS A 299 3.82 5.55 -16.62
CA CYS A 299 3.22 5.35 -15.31
C CYS A 299 2.77 6.67 -14.71
N VAL A 300 2.09 6.62 -13.56
CA VAL A 300 1.64 7.81 -12.83
C VAL A 300 2.13 7.80 -11.40
N GLY A 301 2.39 8.99 -10.86
CA GLY A 301 2.74 9.18 -9.45
C GLY A 301 2.26 10.52 -8.94
N ALA A 302 1.89 10.60 -7.67
CA ALA A 302 1.52 11.84 -7.00
C ALA A 302 2.70 12.37 -6.19
N TYR A 303 2.95 13.67 -6.30
CA TYR A 303 3.88 14.35 -5.40
C TYR A 303 3.15 14.76 -4.13
N GLU A 304 3.86 14.80 -3.01
CA GLU A 304 3.29 15.33 -1.77
C GLU A 304 2.76 16.76 -1.96
N SER A 305 3.45 17.59 -2.75
CA SER A 305 3.03 18.96 -3.05
C SER A 305 1.65 19.03 -3.72
N THR A 306 1.32 18.11 -4.63
CA THR A 306 0.02 18.10 -5.31
C THR A 306 -1.09 17.63 -4.37
N ILE A 307 -0.78 16.69 -3.47
CA ILE A 307 -1.69 16.25 -2.39
C ILE A 307 -1.97 17.41 -1.42
N LEU A 308 -0.95 18.16 -0.99
CA LEU A 308 -1.13 19.32 -0.12
C LEU A 308 -2.03 20.40 -0.76
N LEU A 309 -1.84 20.68 -2.06
CA LEU A 309 -2.68 21.62 -2.81
C LEU A 309 -4.13 21.15 -2.90
N ALA A 310 -4.35 19.85 -3.10
CA ALA A 310 -5.68 19.24 -3.09
C ALA A 310 -6.37 19.40 -1.73
N LEU A 311 -5.69 19.10 -0.63
CA LEU A 311 -6.27 19.27 0.70
C LEU A 311 -6.56 20.75 1.01
N ASP A 312 -5.66 21.67 0.65
CA ASP A 312 -5.89 23.12 0.78
C ASP A 312 -7.10 23.58 -0.06
N HIS A 313 -7.31 23.00 -1.24
CA HIS A 313 -8.50 23.24 -2.07
C HIS A 313 -9.78 22.72 -1.42
N LEU A 314 -9.77 21.50 -0.86
CA LEU A 314 -10.92 20.91 -0.17
C LEU A 314 -11.31 21.69 1.10
N ILE A 315 -10.32 22.22 1.84
CA ILE A 315 -10.56 23.15 2.95
C ILE A 315 -11.33 24.38 2.48
N ARG A 316 -10.90 25.00 1.36
CA ARG A 316 -11.60 26.17 0.79
C ARG A 316 -12.99 25.81 0.29
N LEU A 317 -13.18 24.68 -0.37
CA LEU A 317 -14.49 24.22 -0.82
C LEU A 317 -15.43 24.03 0.38
N LYS A 318 -14.97 23.35 1.44
CA LYS A 318 -15.75 23.16 2.68
C LYS A 318 -16.23 24.49 3.27
N ASP A 319 -15.36 25.50 3.27
CA ASP A 319 -15.65 26.81 3.85
C ASP A 319 -16.55 27.70 2.96
N THR A 320 -16.70 27.39 1.66
CA THR A 320 -17.35 28.29 0.70
C THR A 320 -18.54 27.68 -0.04
N SER A 321 -18.31 26.62 -0.82
CA SER A 321 -19.30 26.08 -1.77
C SER A 321 -19.79 24.68 -1.44
N ARG A 322 -19.09 23.96 -0.55
CA ARG A 322 -19.37 22.56 -0.16
C ARG A 322 -19.43 22.39 1.35
N PRO A 323 -20.32 23.10 2.08
CA PRO A 323 -20.48 22.89 3.52
C PRO A 323 -20.91 21.45 3.87
N GLY A 324 -21.48 20.72 2.90
CA GLY A 324 -21.84 19.30 3.01
C GLY A 324 -20.68 18.30 2.81
N LEU A 325 -19.45 18.75 2.54
CA LEU A 325 -18.28 17.86 2.47
C LEU A 325 -18.03 17.23 3.85
N VAL A 326 -18.02 15.90 3.92
CA VAL A 326 -17.89 15.15 5.18
C VAL A 326 -16.73 14.16 5.20
N ALA A 327 -16.23 13.73 4.04
CA ALA A 327 -15.09 12.82 3.97
C ALA A 327 -14.20 13.07 2.75
N VAL A 328 -12.92 12.78 2.90
CA VAL A 328 -11.91 12.79 1.83
C VAL A 328 -11.30 11.39 1.74
N ASN A 329 -11.36 10.79 0.56
CA ASN A 329 -10.72 9.52 0.25
C ASN A 329 -9.33 9.75 -0.36
N LEU A 330 -8.31 9.17 0.26
CA LEU A 330 -6.93 9.11 -0.21
C LEU A 330 -6.54 7.63 -0.42
N SER A 331 -6.93 7.07 -1.56
CA SER A 331 -6.55 5.71 -1.98
C SER A 331 -5.14 5.70 -2.59
N LEU A 332 -4.21 6.34 -1.90
CA LEU A 332 -2.82 6.54 -2.29
C LEU A 332 -1.94 6.49 -1.04
N GLY A 333 -0.65 6.24 -1.22
CA GLY A 333 0.28 6.22 -0.11
C GLY A 333 1.73 6.17 -0.55
N GLY A 334 2.61 6.65 0.32
CA GLY A 334 4.05 6.59 0.12
C GLY A 334 4.82 6.43 1.42
N GLY A 335 6.02 5.87 1.33
CA GLY A 335 6.82 5.54 2.50
C GLY A 335 6.24 4.38 3.32
N PHE A 336 6.86 4.11 4.46
CA PHE A 336 6.37 3.10 5.40
C PHE A 336 6.70 3.53 6.82
N TYR A 337 5.68 3.47 7.68
CA TYR A 337 5.77 3.80 9.09
C TYR A 337 5.12 2.68 9.88
N SER A 338 5.83 2.12 10.87
CA SER A 338 5.32 1.02 11.72
C SER A 338 4.33 1.50 12.80
N GLY A 339 3.92 2.76 12.75
CA GLY A 339 3.10 3.44 13.76
C GLY A 339 2.78 4.87 13.33
N PRO A 340 2.17 5.67 14.23
CA PRO A 340 1.86 7.06 13.94
C PRO A 340 3.09 7.87 13.52
N CYS A 341 2.99 8.62 12.43
CA CYS A 341 4.09 9.39 11.84
C CYS A 341 4.03 10.90 12.15
N ASP A 342 3.17 11.31 13.08
CA ASP A 342 2.93 12.71 13.47
C ASP A 342 4.20 13.48 13.89
N GLY A 343 5.18 12.76 14.46
CA GLY A 343 6.43 13.35 14.95
C GLY A 343 7.49 13.57 13.87
N GLU A 344 7.27 13.05 12.67
CA GLU A 344 8.22 13.17 11.56
C GLU A 344 8.11 14.57 10.93
N PRO A 345 9.19 15.38 10.89
CA PRO A 345 9.12 16.76 10.43
C PRO A 345 8.57 16.91 9.00
N GLU A 346 8.84 15.95 8.12
CA GLU A 346 8.33 15.93 6.75
C GLU A 346 6.81 15.71 6.68
N ILE A 347 6.19 15.06 7.68
CA ILE A 347 4.76 14.79 7.72
C ILE A 347 3.96 16.00 8.24
N GLY A 348 4.62 16.91 8.98
CA GLY A 348 3.99 18.07 9.60
C GLY A 348 3.03 18.87 8.68
N PRO A 349 3.44 19.25 7.45
CA PRO A 349 2.57 19.95 6.51
C PRO A 349 1.31 19.15 6.12
N LEU A 350 1.44 17.84 5.90
CA LEU A 350 0.33 16.95 5.55
C LEU A 350 -0.64 16.80 6.72
N LYS A 351 -0.10 16.51 7.92
CA LYS A 351 -0.90 16.43 9.16
C LYS A 351 -1.67 17.71 9.41
N GLN A 352 -1.06 18.88 9.23
CA GLN A 352 -1.72 20.17 9.43
C GLN A 352 -3.00 20.30 8.58
N ARG A 353 -3.00 19.82 7.33
CA ARG A 353 -4.20 19.86 6.46
C ARG A 353 -5.25 18.85 6.89
N ILE A 354 -4.83 17.63 7.24
CA ILE A 354 -5.72 16.58 7.74
C ILE A 354 -6.42 17.04 9.03
N ASP A 355 -5.67 17.63 9.97
CA ASP A 355 -6.21 18.21 11.20
C ASP A 355 -7.16 19.37 10.90
N ALA A 356 -6.82 20.24 9.94
CA ALA A 356 -7.67 21.37 9.53
C ALA A 356 -8.98 20.94 8.87
N LEU A 357 -8.98 19.84 8.11
CA LEU A 357 -10.18 19.19 7.58
C LEU A 357 -11.03 18.59 8.70
N ARG A 358 -10.40 17.85 9.63
CA ARG A 358 -11.08 17.26 10.79
C ARG A 358 -11.77 18.31 11.64
N ALA A 359 -11.10 19.43 11.91
CA ALA A 359 -11.66 20.56 12.65
C ALA A 359 -12.90 21.20 11.97
N ARG A 360 -13.08 20.97 10.66
CA ARG A 360 -14.25 21.41 9.88
C ARG A 360 -15.33 20.35 9.75
N GLY A 361 -15.21 19.22 10.44
CA GLY A 361 -16.16 18.12 10.30
C GLY A 361 -15.89 17.21 9.11
N VAL A 362 -14.68 17.23 8.53
CA VAL A 362 -14.32 16.41 7.37
C VAL A 362 -13.32 15.33 7.78
N VAL A 363 -13.73 14.06 7.65
CA VAL A 363 -12.86 12.91 7.96
C VAL A 363 -11.95 12.61 6.77
N THR A 364 -10.64 12.53 6.98
CA THR A 364 -9.73 11.99 5.97
C THR A 364 -9.61 10.49 6.15
N VAL A 365 -9.79 9.73 5.07
CA VAL A 365 -9.73 8.26 5.05
C VAL A 365 -8.61 7.86 4.09
N ALA A 366 -7.68 7.02 4.54
CA ALA A 366 -6.46 6.71 3.81
C ALA A 366 -6.21 5.19 3.73
N ALA A 367 -5.70 4.76 2.58
CA ALA A 367 -5.30 3.37 2.33
C ALA A 367 -4.04 3.02 3.14
N ALA A 368 -4.07 1.89 3.86
CA ALA A 368 -2.94 1.47 4.71
C ALA A 368 -1.66 1.12 3.91
N GLY A 369 -1.80 0.62 2.68
CA GLY A 369 -0.71 0.15 1.82
C GLY A 369 -0.78 -1.35 1.54
N ASN A 370 -0.03 -1.80 0.53
CA ASN A 370 -0.19 -3.12 -0.10
C ASN A 370 1.08 -3.99 0.02
N GLU A 371 1.87 -3.81 1.07
CA GLU A 371 3.16 -4.48 1.25
C GLU A 371 3.13 -5.68 2.21
N GLY A 372 1.98 -5.96 2.84
CA GLY A 372 1.80 -7.07 3.78
C GLY A 372 2.55 -6.89 5.10
N VAL A 373 2.68 -5.64 5.56
CA VAL A 373 3.49 -5.29 6.74
C VAL A 373 2.67 -4.61 7.84
N ALA A 374 3.14 -4.75 9.08
CA ALA A 374 2.53 -4.08 10.23
C ALA A 374 2.86 -2.58 10.24
N GLY A 375 1.88 -1.73 9.94
CA GLY A 375 2.03 -0.27 9.81
C GLY A 375 1.27 0.30 8.62
N GLY A 376 1.62 1.50 8.17
CA GLY A 376 1.05 2.10 6.97
C GLY A 376 1.92 3.19 6.33
N GLY A 377 1.62 3.55 5.09
CA GLY A 377 2.25 4.69 4.39
C GLY A 377 1.67 6.03 4.82
N ALA A 378 2.30 7.15 4.47
CA ALA A 378 1.66 8.47 4.55
C ALA A 378 0.70 8.63 3.35
N PRO A 379 -0.55 9.12 3.54
CA PRO A 379 -1.10 9.77 4.73
C PRO A 379 -1.69 8.84 5.81
N ALA A 380 -1.84 7.54 5.59
CA ALA A 380 -2.46 6.63 6.56
C ALA A 380 -1.78 6.64 7.94
N CYS A 381 -0.47 6.76 8.01
CA CYS A 381 0.24 6.86 9.30
C CYS A 381 -0.10 8.12 10.12
N VAL A 382 -0.82 9.11 9.59
CA VAL A 382 -1.21 10.34 10.30
C VAL A 382 -2.35 10.02 11.26
N SER A 383 -2.17 10.30 12.56
CA SER A 383 -3.10 9.86 13.62
C SER A 383 -4.53 10.39 13.50
N SER A 384 -4.74 11.48 12.77
CA SER A 384 -6.05 12.10 12.57
C SER A 384 -6.76 11.65 11.28
N ALA A 385 -6.10 10.83 10.45
CA ALA A 385 -6.70 10.11 9.35
C ALA A 385 -7.28 8.77 9.84
N VAL A 386 -8.27 8.25 9.12
CA VAL A 386 -8.79 6.89 9.32
C VAL A 386 -8.04 5.95 8.38
N THR A 387 -7.27 5.02 8.95
CA THR A 387 -6.45 4.05 8.23
C THR A 387 -7.25 2.79 7.92
N VAL A 388 -7.31 2.44 6.63
CA VAL A 388 -8.14 1.33 6.15
C VAL A 388 -7.28 0.24 5.50
N GLY A 389 -7.33 -0.96 6.08
CA GLY A 389 -6.82 -2.19 5.47
C GLY A 389 -7.88 -2.91 4.63
N ALA A 390 -7.48 -3.95 3.90
CA ALA A 390 -8.37 -4.75 3.07
C ALA A 390 -8.69 -6.13 3.66
N VAL A 391 -9.91 -6.60 3.43
CA VAL A 391 -10.32 -8.00 3.58
C VAL A 391 -10.97 -8.53 2.29
N GLY A 392 -11.02 -9.86 2.15
CA GLY A 392 -11.90 -10.53 1.20
C GLY A 392 -13.33 -10.72 1.73
N ASP A 393 -14.19 -11.29 0.89
CA ASP A 393 -15.59 -11.55 1.22
C ASP A 393 -15.78 -12.57 2.36
N ASP A 394 -14.74 -13.36 2.65
CA ASP A 394 -14.68 -14.32 3.75
C ASP A 394 -14.06 -13.72 5.04
N ASP A 395 -13.93 -12.39 5.12
CA ASP A 395 -13.29 -11.65 6.20
C ASP A 395 -11.80 -12.03 6.40
N ARG A 396 -11.14 -12.69 5.42
CA ARG A 396 -9.69 -12.93 5.47
C ARG A 396 -8.91 -11.70 5.07
N VAL A 397 -7.80 -11.46 5.76
CA VAL A 397 -6.85 -10.38 5.44
C VAL A 397 -5.90 -10.86 4.33
N PRO A 398 -5.93 -10.29 3.12
CA PRO A 398 -5.02 -10.69 2.05
C PRO A 398 -3.57 -10.45 2.45
N SER A 399 -2.65 -11.31 2.01
CA SER A 399 -1.23 -11.25 2.41
C SER A 399 -0.51 -9.96 2.03
N TRP A 400 -1.09 -9.18 1.11
CA TRP A 400 -0.58 -7.88 0.70
C TRP A 400 -1.17 -6.72 1.52
N SER A 401 -2.28 -6.88 2.23
CA SER A 401 -2.82 -5.77 3.03
C SER A 401 -1.86 -5.45 4.18
N ASN A 402 -1.46 -4.18 4.27
CA ASN A 402 -0.87 -3.70 5.50
C ASN A 402 -1.87 -3.85 6.66
N HIS A 403 -1.33 -4.04 7.85
CA HIS A 403 -2.09 -4.49 9.02
C HIS A 403 -1.50 -3.96 10.32
N GLY A 404 -2.07 -4.33 11.46
CA GLY A 404 -1.53 -4.05 12.79
C GLY A 404 -2.15 -2.82 13.46
N PRO A 405 -1.58 -2.37 14.59
CA PRO A 405 -2.23 -1.40 15.49
C PRO A 405 -2.45 0.00 14.90
N THR A 406 -1.88 0.29 13.73
CA THR A 406 -2.08 1.56 13.01
C THR A 406 -3.40 1.60 12.26
N LEU A 407 -4.04 0.45 11.99
CA LEU A 407 -5.32 0.40 11.29
C LEU A 407 -6.48 0.74 12.22
N ASP A 408 -7.41 1.55 11.73
CA ASP A 408 -8.69 1.82 12.39
C ASP A 408 -9.77 0.83 11.96
N LEU A 409 -9.79 0.46 10.68
CA LEU A 409 -10.81 -0.38 10.07
C LEU A 409 -10.23 -1.31 9.01
N PHE A 410 -10.89 -2.45 8.83
CA PHE A 410 -10.87 -3.21 7.57
C PHE A 410 -12.12 -2.92 6.75
N ALA A 411 -12.01 -3.02 5.43
CA ALA A 411 -13.17 -3.06 4.53
C ALA A 411 -12.88 -3.95 3.31
N PRO A 412 -13.90 -4.33 2.50
CA PRO A 412 -13.71 -5.15 1.32
C PRO A 412 -12.71 -4.51 0.34
N GLY A 413 -11.66 -5.24 -0.02
CA GLY A 413 -10.63 -4.74 -0.92
C GLY A 413 -9.98 -5.80 -1.80
N LEU A 414 -10.42 -7.06 -1.74
CA LEU A 414 -9.98 -8.13 -2.63
C LEU A 414 -11.05 -8.35 -3.71
N GLU A 415 -10.65 -8.33 -4.97
CA GLU A 415 -11.49 -8.63 -6.14
C GLU A 415 -12.74 -7.74 -6.25
N ILE A 416 -12.57 -6.43 -6.12
CA ILE A 416 -13.67 -5.47 -6.19
C ILE A 416 -13.94 -5.03 -7.64
N ASP A 417 -15.09 -5.42 -8.19
CA ASP A 417 -15.60 -4.90 -9.47
C ASP A 417 -16.09 -3.44 -9.31
N SER A 418 -15.63 -2.50 -10.14
CA SER A 418 -16.11 -1.12 -10.12
C SER A 418 -15.84 -0.40 -11.45
N ALA A 419 -16.38 0.82 -11.57
CA ALA A 419 -16.31 1.65 -12.75
C ALA A 419 -14.88 1.95 -13.22
N VAL A 420 -14.63 1.93 -14.53
CA VAL A 420 -13.40 2.44 -15.14
C VAL A 420 -13.73 3.41 -16.28
N PRO A 421 -12.82 4.31 -16.66
CA PRO A 421 -13.11 5.31 -17.69
C PRO A 421 -13.58 4.70 -19.01
N GLY A 422 -14.55 5.34 -19.66
CA GLY A 422 -15.12 4.87 -20.93
C GLY A 422 -16.40 4.05 -20.78
N GLY A 423 -16.95 3.95 -19.56
CA GLY A 423 -18.26 3.35 -19.31
C GLY A 423 -18.24 1.86 -18.94
N GLY A 424 -17.07 1.26 -18.79
CA GLY A 424 -16.90 -0.15 -18.43
C GLY A 424 -16.66 -0.35 -16.93
N THR A 425 -16.46 -1.60 -16.53
CA THR A 425 -16.01 -1.95 -15.18
C THR A 425 -14.76 -2.84 -15.24
N ALA A 426 -14.02 -2.88 -14.14
CA ALA A 426 -12.87 -3.76 -13.95
C ALA A 426 -12.78 -4.23 -12.49
N VAL A 427 -12.14 -5.38 -12.28
CA VAL A 427 -11.94 -5.98 -10.96
C VAL A 427 -10.54 -5.65 -10.45
N TYR A 428 -10.44 -4.89 -9.36
CA TYR A 428 -9.17 -4.52 -8.72
C TYR A 428 -9.09 -4.97 -7.27
N SER A 429 -7.86 -5.17 -6.79
CA SER A 429 -7.56 -5.56 -5.41
C SER A 429 -6.56 -4.57 -4.82
N GLY A 430 -6.82 -4.11 -3.60
CA GLY A 430 -5.93 -3.23 -2.85
C GLY A 430 -6.62 -2.58 -1.66
N THR A 431 -5.84 -2.06 -0.72
CA THR A 431 -6.37 -1.18 0.33
C THR A 431 -7.02 0.07 -0.26
N SER A 432 -6.60 0.47 -1.47
CA SER A 432 -7.23 1.50 -2.28
C SER A 432 -8.72 1.25 -2.59
N MET A 433 -9.14 0.00 -2.71
CA MET A 433 -10.54 -0.38 -2.93
C MET A 433 -11.31 -0.48 -1.60
N ALA A 434 -10.62 -0.78 -0.49
CA ALA A 434 -11.21 -0.80 0.83
C ALA A 434 -11.54 0.61 1.37
N THR A 435 -10.63 1.57 1.19
CA THR A 435 -10.79 2.97 1.63
C THR A 435 -12.13 3.63 1.21
N PRO A 436 -12.58 3.56 -0.06
CA PRO A 436 -13.81 4.22 -0.50
C PRO A 436 -15.07 3.62 0.12
N HIS A 437 -15.05 2.36 0.59
CA HIS A 437 -16.17 1.80 1.34
C HIS A 437 -16.42 2.58 2.64
N VAL A 438 -15.34 2.90 3.36
CA VAL A 438 -15.39 3.69 4.61
C VAL A 438 -15.79 5.14 4.30
N THR A 439 -15.26 5.74 3.23
CA THR A 439 -15.65 7.09 2.81
C THR A 439 -17.14 7.19 2.49
N GLY A 440 -17.71 6.23 1.74
CA GLY A 440 -19.14 6.15 1.49
C GLY A 440 -19.96 5.95 2.77
N ALA A 441 -19.51 5.07 3.66
CA ALA A 441 -20.19 4.81 4.94
C ALA A 441 -20.30 6.08 5.81
N LEU A 442 -19.25 6.90 5.84
CA LEU A 442 -19.26 8.19 6.55
C LEU A 442 -20.31 9.15 5.97
N ALA A 443 -20.49 9.20 4.64
CA ALA A 443 -21.52 10.01 4.02
C ALA A 443 -22.93 9.51 4.36
N ALA A 444 -23.15 8.19 4.29
CA ALA A 444 -24.42 7.56 4.66
C ALA A 444 -24.79 7.84 6.13
N LEU A 445 -23.85 7.71 7.06
CA LEU A 445 -24.07 8.02 8.48
C LEU A 445 -24.29 9.52 8.71
N ALA A 446 -23.50 10.38 8.07
CA ALA A 446 -23.62 11.84 8.22
C ALA A 446 -24.96 12.37 7.71
N GLN A 447 -25.59 11.74 6.70
CA GLN A 447 -26.97 12.06 6.31
C GLN A 447 -27.94 11.87 7.49
N LYS A 448 -27.84 10.73 8.18
CA LYS A 448 -28.74 10.36 9.29
C LYS A 448 -28.34 10.99 10.63
N SER A 449 -27.19 11.66 10.69
CA SER A 449 -26.65 12.25 11.91
C SER A 449 -25.93 13.55 11.59
N ALA A 450 -26.69 14.53 11.12
CA ALA A 450 -26.19 15.79 10.58
C ALA A 450 -25.23 16.57 11.51
N ASP A 451 -25.47 16.48 12.81
CA ASP A 451 -24.71 17.21 13.84
C ASP A 451 -23.64 16.35 14.53
N ALA A 452 -23.46 15.09 14.09
CA ALA A 452 -22.44 14.23 14.65
C ALA A 452 -21.04 14.73 14.28
N SER A 453 -20.15 14.76 15.28
CA SER A 453 -18.75 15.08 15.04
C SER A 453 -18.06 13.98 14.21
N PRO A 454 -16.95 14.29 13.52
CA PRO A 454 -16.08 13.28 12.91
C PRO A 454 -15.76 12.11 13.83
N ASP A 455 -15.38 12.40 15.07
CA ASP A 455 -15.03 11.40 16.09
C ASP A 455 -16.21 10.50 16.43
N ALA A 456 -17.43 11.05 16.51
CA ALA A 456 -18.63 10.28 16.78
C ALA A 456 -19.00 9.36 15.60
N LEU A 457 -18.85 9.84 14.36
CA LEU A 457 -19.09 9.03 13.17
C LEU A 457 -18.07 7.89 13.04
N VAL A 458 -16.78 8.19 13.19
CA VAL A 458 -15.71 7.18 13.18
C VAL A 458 -15.88 6.19 14.33
N GLY A 459 -16.19 6.68 15.53
CA GLY A 459 -16.45 5.85 16.71
C GLY A 459 -17.62 4.87 16.51
N ARG A 460 -18.67 5.27 15.78
CA ARG A 460 -19.77 4.35 15.43
C ARG A 460 -19.33 3.25 14.47
N LEU A 461 -18.52 3.59 13.47
CA LEU A 461 -17.99 2.62 12.51
C LEU A 461 -17.08 1.59 13.19
N THR A 462 -16.16 2.06 14.05
CA THR A 462 -15.23 1.17 14.76
C THR A 462 -15.94 0.34 15.83
N ALA A 463 -16.93 0.89 16.53
CA ALA A 463 -17.68 0.17 17.54
C ALA A 463 -18.64 -0.89 16.98
N ALA A 464 -19.18 -0.69 15.78
CA ALA A 464 -20.13 -1.63 15.17
C ALA A 464 -19.46 -2.71 14.29
N GLY A 465 -18.25 -2.46 13.81
CA GLY A 465 -17.57 -3.36 12.89
C GLY A 465 -17.27 -4.74 13.48
N ARG A 466 -17.33 -5.77 12.65
CA ARG A 466 -17.04 -7.16 13.05
C ARG A 466 -15.57 -7.28 13.45
N PRO A 467 -15.21 -7.78 14.64
CA PRO A 467 -13.81 -7.86 15.05
C PRO A 467 -13.04 -8.87 14.19
N ILE A 468 -11.92 -8.46 13.60
CA ILE A 468 -10.97 -9.37 12.94
C ILE A 468 -9.75 -9.49 13.84
N VAL A 469 -9.44 -10.71 14.29
CA VAL A 469 -8.33 -11.00 15.22
C VAL A 469 -7.17 -11.62 14.43
N TYR A 470 -6.00 -11.01 14.47
CA TYR A 470 -4.82 -11.44 13.71
C TYR A 470 -3.55 -10.92 14.39
N ASP A 471 -2.47 -11.70 14.39
CA ASP A 471 -1.17 -11.29 14.95
C ASP A 471 -1.22 -10.65 16.36
N GLY A 472 -2.17 -11.08 17.20
CA GLY A 472 -2.39 -10.53 18.54
C GLY A 472 -3.03 -9.12 18.57
N VAL A 473 -3.50 -8.63 17.43
CA VAL A 473 -4.23 -7.38 17.23
C VAL A 473 -5.69 -7.68 16.89
N THR A 474 -6.59 -6.76 17.20
CA THR A 474 -7.98 -6.81 16.76
C THR A 474 -8.34 -5.51 16.07
N THR A 475 -8.78 -5.61 14.83
CA THR A 475 -9.25 -4.46 14.04
C THR A 475 -10.66 -4.74 13.54
N PRO A 476 -11.62 -3.83 13.71
CA PRO A 476 -12.99 -4.03 13.23
C PRO A 476 -13.06 -3.95 11.70
N ARG A 477 -13.78 -4.88 11.07
CA ARG A 477 -14.21 -4.80 9.68
C ARG A 477 -15.54 -4.05 9.60
N LEU A 478 -15.59 -3.05 8.71
CA LEU A 478 -16.71 -2.14 8.49
C LEU A 478 -18.09 -2.84 8.47
N ASP A 479 -19.02 -2.35 9.30
CA ASP A 479 -20.45 -2.73 9.26
C ASP A 479 -21.29 -1.44 9.26
N VAL A 480 -21.68 -0.99 8.07
CA VAL A 480 -22.43 0.25 7.84
C VAL A 480 -23.82 0.16 8.45
N TYR A 481 -24.50 -0.97 8.27
CA TYR A 481 -25.83 -1.18 8.84
C TYR A 481 -25.76 -1.23 10.37
N GLY A 482 -24.80 -1.96 10.92
CA GLY A 482 -24.58 -2.02 12.37
C GLY A 482 -24.30 -0.64 12.96
N ALA A 483 -23.45 0.16 12.30
CA ALA A 483 -23.15 1.53 12.73
C ALA A 483 -24.37 2.45 12.63
N LEU A 484 -25.24 2.24 11.64
CA LEU A 484 -26.48 2.98 11.46
C LEU A 484 -27.48 2.68 12.58
N THR A 485 -27.70 1.41 12.90
CA THR A 485 -28.74 0.96 13.84
C THR A 485 -28.26 0.79 15.28
N GLY A 486 -26.96 0.92 15.54
CA GLY A 486 -26.37 0.61 16.85
C GLY A 486 -26.37 -0.88 17.17
N ARG A 487 -26.35 -1.74 16.15
CA ARG A 487 -26.30 -3.20 16.35
C ARG A 487 -24.96 -3.59 16.97
N ALA A 488 -24.98 -4.52 17.92
CA ALA A 488 -23.75 -5.10 18.44
C ALA A 488 -22.97 -5.81 17.32
N PRO A 489 -21.62 -5.76 17.34
CA PRO A 489 -20.80 -6.48 16.39
C PRO A 489 -21.11 -7.98 16.35
N GLY A 490 -20.96 -8.58 15.17
CA GLY A 490 -20.96 -10.03 15.02
C GLY A 490 -19.79 -10.69 15.77
N PRO A 491 -19.78 -12.02 15.90
CA PRO A 491 -18.70 -12.73 16.56
C PRO A 491 -17.35 -12.45 15.86
N PRO A 492 -16.24 -12.38 16.62
CA PRO A 492 -14.91 -12.19 16.06
C PRO A 492 -14.58 -13.23 14.99
N ALA A 493 -13.88 -12.81 13.93
CA ALA A 493 -13.25 -13.70 12.96
C ALA A 493 -11.76 -13.77 13.25
N THR A 494 -11.28 -14.93 13.72
CA THR A 494 -9.86 -15.16 13.98
C THR A 494 -9.16 -15.57 12.69
N GLN A 495 -8.12 -14.84 12.32
CA GLN A 495 -7.15 -15.26 11.35
C GLN A 495 -6.21 -16.25 12.06
N GLU A 496 -6.20 -17.50 11.61
CA GLU A 496 -5.18 -18.45 12.05
C GLU A 496 -3.79 -17.86 11.73
N PRO A 497 -2.75 -18.06 12.57
CA PRO A 497 -1.37 -17.71 12.25
C PRO A 497 -0.92 -18.54 11.04
N GLY A 498 -1.27 -18.08 9.85
CA GLY A 498 -0.82 -18.67 8.61
C GLY A 498 0.69 -18.50 8.55
N ASP A 499 1.40 -19.60 8.34
CA ASP A 499 2.78 -19.65 7.90
C ASP A 499 2.91 -19.07 6.47
N GLY A 500 2.43 -17.85 6.24
CA GLY A 500 2.49 -17.15 4.96
C GLY A 500 2.19 -18.06 3.77
N SER A 501 1.02 -18.72 3.74
CA SER A 501 0.49 -19.49 2.61
C SER A 501 -1.03 -19.75 2.76
N GLY A 502 -1.89 -18.91 2.15
CA GLY A 502 -3.19 -19.28 1.54
C GLY A 502 -4.49 -19.42 2.39
N ASP A 503 -5.45 -18.50 2.19
CA ASP A 503 -6.80 -18.65 1.57
C ASP A 503 -7.40 -20.09 1.48
N GLY A 504 -8.67 -20.45 1.73
CA GLY A 504 -9.99 -19.83 1.91
C GLY A 504 -10.89 -20.84 2.66
N ALA A 505 -12.13 -20.47 2.98
CA ALA A 505 -13.09 -21.14 3.87
C ALA A 505 -13.47 -22.60 3.56
N GLY A 506 -14.02 -23.30 4.56
CA GLY A 506 -14.84 -24.50 4.40
C GLY A 506 -16.31 -24.18 4.67
N ASP A 507 -17.17 -24.47 3.70
CA ASP A 507 -18.61 -24.68 3.87
C ASP A 507 -18.89 -26.15 3.53
N GLY A 508 -19.69 -26.81 4.38
CA GLY A 508 -20.27 -28.14 4.13
C GLY A 508 -21.78 -28.04 3.89
N PRO A 509 -22.41 -29.09 3.32
CA PRO A 509 -23.60 -28.96 2.47
C PRO A 509 -24.94 -28.99 3.21
N ASP A 510 -25.97 -28.48 2.51
CA ASP A 510 -27.40 -28.59 2.83
C ASP A 510 -27.87 -30.04 3.01
N ASP A 511 -28.61 -30.31 4.10
CA ASP A 511 -29.70 -31.28 4.12
C ASP A 511 -30.80 -30.81 5.10
N ALA A 512 -32.05 -30.93 4.66
CA ALA A 512 -33.25 -30.25 5.17
C ALA A 512 -34.00 -30.99 6.34
N PRO A 513 -35.27 -30.63 6.61
CA PRO A 513 -35.80 -29.78 7.68
C PRO A 513 -36.34 -30.59 8.89
N VAL A 514 -36.96 -29.94 9.92
CA VAL A 514 -38.10 -30.30 10.83
C VAL A 514 -37.88 -29.67 12.25
N PRO A 515 -38.89 -29.37 13.11
CA PRO A 515 -39.93 -28.32 13.08
C PRO A 515 -39.90 -27.32 14.27
N ASP A 516 -40.74 -26.29 14.16
CA ASP A 516 -41.19 -25.33 15.18
C ASP A 516 -41.78 -25.98 16.46
N PRO A 517 -41.71 -25.30 17.62
CA PRO A 517 -42.97 -25.02 18.30
C PRO A 517 -43.05 -23.60 18.92
N SER A 518 -43.98 -22.81 18.40
CA SER A 518 -44.75 -21.82 19.15
C SER A 518 -45.82 -22.51 20.01
N SER A 519 -45.93 -22.17 21.30
CA SER A 519 -47.18 -21.65 21.94
C SER A 519 -47.16 -21.61 23.49
N GLY A 520 -47.01 -20.39 24.04
CA GLY A 520 -47.75 -19.81 25.20
C GLY A 520 -47.39 -20.20 26.64
N PRO A 521 -47.96 -19.55 27.68
CA PRO A 521 -48.61 -18.22 27.75
C PRO A 521 -48.03 -17.30 28.87
N ALA A 522 -48.43 -16.02 28.85
CA ALA A 522 -48.12 -14.97 29.82
C ALA A 522 -48.75 -15.17 31.22
N PRO A 523 -48.26 -14.42 32.23
CA PRO A 523 -49.18 -13.69 33.11
C PRO A 523 -48.79 -12.23 33.35
N ASN A 524 -49.82 -11.44 33.69
CA ASN A 524 -49.84 -10.03 34.10
C ASN A 524 -50.44 -9.96 35.54
N PRO A 525 -50.69 -8.79 36.16
CA PRO A 525 -49.84 -7.93 37.00
C PRO A 525 -50.27 -7.86 38.49
N GLU A 526 -49.73 -6.88 39.23
CA GLU A 526 -50.04 -6.36 40.60
C GLU A 526 -49.23 -7.00 41.75
N ASP A 527 -48.40 -6.24 42.47
CA ASP A 527 -48.79 -5.21 43.45
C ASP A 527 -47.58 -4.33 43.81
N THR A 528 -47.83 -3.04 44.01
CA THR A 528 -46.83 -2.01 44.42
C THR A 528 -46.85 -1.87 45.95
N PRO A 529 -45.75 -1.51 46.63
CA PRO A 529 -45.62 -0.11 47.05
C PRO A 529 -44.19 0.46 46.97
N ALA A 530 -44.07 1.71 46.52
CA ALA A 530 -42.96 2.62 46.83
C ALA A 530 -43.26 3.34 48.18
N PRO A 531 -42.39 4.20 48.78
CA PRO A 531 -41.03 4.63 48.37
C PRO A 531 -40.00 4.76 49.54
N ALA A 532 -38.73 5.06 49.20
CA ALA A 532 -37.90 6.00 49.96
C ALA A 532 -36.82 6.62 49.03
N GLU A 533 -36.76 7.94 48.97
CA GLU A 533 -35.74 8.72 48.24
C GLU A 533 -34.36 8.64 48.91
N PRO A 534 -33.25 8.58 48.16
CA PRO A 534 -31.93 8.89 48.68
C PRO A 534 -31.48 10.31 48.30
N GLU A 535 -30.92 11.04 49.27
CA GLU A 535 -30.35 12.38 49.16
C GLU A 535 -29.14 12.47 48.19
N PRO A 536 -28.88 13.65 47.57
CA PRO A 536 -27.77 13.85 46.67
C PRO A 536 -26.43 14.06 47.40
N VAL A 537 -25.42 13.27 47.03
CA VAL A 537 -24.01 13.46 47.44
C VAL A 537 -23.29 14.35 46.40
N PRO A 538 -22.56 15.41 46.79
CA PRO A 538 -21.85 16.26 45.84
C PRO A 538 -20.53 15.62 45.37
N LEU A 539 -20.28 15.64 44.05
CA LEU A 539 -19.02 15.23 43.41
C LEU A 539 -18.01 16.39 43.37
N PRO A 540 -16.69 16.14 43.49
CA PRO A 540 -15.67 17.19 43.40
C PRO A 540 -15.47 17.67 41.96
N THR A 541 -15.41 18.98 41.77
CA THR A 541 -15.06 19.64 40.49
C THR A 541 -13.55 19.82 40.40
N VAL A 542 -12.93 19.33 39.32
CA VAL A 542 -11.51 19.59 39.00
C VAL A 542 -11.46 20.65 37.90
N THR A 543 -10.85 21.80 38.21
CA THR A 543 -10.59 22.88 37.24
C THR A 543 -9.15 22.78 36.76
N VAL A 544 -8.95 22.57 35.45
CA VAL A 544 -7.62 22.58 34.81
C VAL A 544 -7.42 23.94 34.14
N THR A 545 -6.42 24.69 34.58
CA THR A 545 -6.00 25.95 33.95
C THR A 545 -4.80 25.67 33.05
N VAL A 546 -4.96 25.88 31.73
CA VAL A 546 -3.87 25.77 30.75
C VAL A 546 -3.30 27.16 30.48
N THR A 547 -2.01 27.36 30.77
CA THR A 547 -1.29 28.58 30.41
C THR A 547 -0.40 28.29 29.20
N VAL A 548 -0.65 28.97 28.08
CA VAL A 548 0.16 28.86 26.85
C VAL A 548 1.26 29.92 26.87
N THR A 549 2.52 29.49 26.82
CA THR A 549 3.68 30.37 26.62
C THR A 549 4.27 30.07 25.24
N ALA A 550 4.36 31.07 24.36
CA ALA A 550 4.95 30.94 23.04
C ALA A 550 6.48 30.80 23.11
N ALA A 551 7.04 29.80 22.42
CA ALA A 551 8.47 29.58 22.28
C ALA A 551 9.07 30.45 21.14
N PRO A 552 10.31 30.94 21.26
CA PRO A 552 10.95 31.77 20.24
C PRO A 552 11.36 30.96 18.99
N PRO A 553 11.49 31.60 17.81
CA PRO A 553 11.76 30.92 16.54
C PRO A 553 13.17 30.30 16.52
N GLY A 554 13.24 29.02 16.16
CA GLY A 554 14.49 28.28 15.96
C GLY A 554 15.22 28.67 14.66
N PRO A 555 16.52 28.36 14.55
CA PRO A 555 17.35 28.73 13.40
C PRO A 555 16.92 28.00 12.11
N PRO A 556 17.20 28.57 10.92
CA PRO A 556 16.77 28.00 9.64
C PRO A 556 17.35 26.61 9.40
N ALA A 557 16.50 25.69 8.95
CA ALA A 557 16.84 24.30 8.65
C ALA A 557 17.85 24.20 7.48
N PRO A 558 18.79 23.23 7.53
CA PRO A 558 19.76 23.01 6.46
C PRO A 558 19.12 22.43 5.19
N ALA A 559 19.70 22.75 4.04
CA ALA A 559 19.26 22.31 2.71
C ALA A 559 19.20 20.77 2.56
N PRO A 560 18.33 20.24 1.67
CA PRO A 560 18.15 18.80 1.49
C PRO A 560 19.44 18.10 1.08
N VAL A 561 19.79 17.03 1.80
CA VAL A 561 20.98 16.23 1.52
C VAL A 561 20.77 15.44 0.23
N VAL A 562 21.37 15.89 -0.86
CA VAL A 562 21.36 15.17 -2.14
C VAL A 562 22.13 13.86 -1.97
N CYS A 563 21.42 12.75 -2.20
CA CYS A 563 22.00 11.43 -2.15
C CYS A 563 22.96 11.20 -3.32
N THR A 564 24.26 11.18 -3.04
CA THR A 564 25.31 10.99 -4.05
C THR A 564 26.16 9.76 -3.74
N ARG A 565 26.83 9.23 -4.76
CA ARG A 565 27.78 8.13 -4.59
C ARG A 565 28.88 8.52 -3.60
N GLY A 566 29.31 7.56 -2.79
CA GLY A 566 30.42 7.73 -1.87
C GLY A 566 31.78 7.84 -2.56
N ARG A 567 32.82 8.10 -1.74
CA ARG A 567 34.24 8.11 -2.13
C ARG A 567 35.04 6.98 -1.47
N GLY A 568 34.36 5.91 -1.07
CA GLY A 568 34.96 4.75 -0.44
C GLY A 568 35.90 4.01 -1.39
N GLY A 569 37.13 3.75 -0.95
CA GLY A 569 38.16 3.14 -1.79
C GLY A 569 38.22 1.61 -1.73
N LYS A 570 37.51 0.97 -0.78
CA LYS A 570 37.61 -0.47 -0.51
C LYS A 570 36.35 -1.19 -0.94
N ARG A 571 36.52 -2.24 -1.75
CA ARG A 571 35.42 -3.15 -2.09
C ARG A 571 35.15 -4.11 -0.93
N LEU A 572 33.88 -4.31 -0.63
CA LEU A 572 33.41 -5.22 0.41
C LEU A 572 32.71 -6.42 -0.24
N THR A 573 32.91 -7.59 0.36
CA THR A 573 32.18 -8.81 0.01
C THR A 573 30.73 -8.75 0.51
N ALA A 574 29.85 -9.63 0.00
CA ALA A 574 28.47 -9.73 0.50
C ALA A 574 28.40 -9.94 2.03
N THR A 575 29.31 -10.76 2.56
CA THR A 575 29.44 -11.00 4.01
C THR A 575 29.83 -9.75 4.80
N GLN A 576 30.70 -8.90 4.24
CA GLN A 576 31.13 -7.65 4.87
C GLN A 576 30.05 -6.57 4.76
N TRP A 577 29.37 -6.47 3.62
CA TRP A 577 28.20 -5.61 3.48
C TRP A 577 27.09 -6.00 4.45
N ALA A 578 26.89 -7.29 4.72
CA ALA A 578 25.92 -7.71 5.74
C ALA A 578 26.29 -7.22 7.15
N VAL A 579 27.59 -7.11 7.47
CA VAL A 579 28.04 -6.54 8.75
C VAL A 579 27.73 -5.04 8.79
N GLU A 580 27.98 -4.31 7.70
CA GLU A 580 27.61 -2.90 7.59
C GLU A 580 26.09 -2.68 7.76
N MET A 581 25.27 -3.58 7.21
CA MET A 581 23.80 -3.52 7.31
C MET A 581 23.26 -3.99 8.67
N THR A 582 24.11 -4.51 9.58
CA THR A 582 23.68 -4.93 10.92
C THR A 582 23.77 -3.76 11.89
N ARG A 583 22.62 -3.37 12.47
CA ARG A 583 22.52 -2.23 13.39
C ARG A 583 23.57 -2.30 14.50
N GLY A 584 24.40 -1.26 14.60
CA GLY A 584 25.44 -1.12 15.62
C GLY A 584 26.73 -1.91 15.41
N LYS A 585 26.90 -2.63 14.28
CA LYS A 585 28.12 -3.40 13.97
C LYS A 585 28.92 -2.86 12.78
N GLY A 586 28.29 -2.05 11.93
CA GLY A 586 28.91 -1.38 10.77
C GLY A 586 29.66 -0.10 11.14
N VAL A 587 30.51 0.37 10.21
CA VAL A 587 31.21 1.66 10.32
C VAL A 587 30.47 2.76 9.55
N LEU A 588 29.63 2.38 8.57
CA LEU A 588 28.78 3.31 7.81
C LEU A 588 27.49 3.61 8.57
N SER A 589 27.04 4.88 8.55
CA SER A 589 25.78 5.27 9.18
C SER A 589 24.57 4.73 8.41
N ASP A 590 23.47 4.46 9.13
CA ASP A 590 22.20 4.00 8.55
C ASP A 590 21.70 4.95 7.45
N GLY A 591 21.89 6.27 7.62
CA GLY A 591 21.58 7.26 6.60
C GLY A 591 22.41 7.11 5.31
N THR A 592 23.70 6.77 5.44
CA THR A 592 24.58 6.51 4.28
C THR A 592 24.17 5.21 3.59
N LEU A 593 23.89 4.17 4.36
CA LEU A 593 23.49 2.87 3.83
C LEU A 593 22.12 2.96 3.13
N GLY A 594 21.15 3.66 3.73
CA GLY A 594 19.86 3.96 3.09
C GLY A 594 20.00 4.82 1.84
N CYS A 595 20.98 5.72 1.79
CA CYS A 595 21.31 6.47 0.58
C CYS A 595 21.87 5.55 -0.51
N TYR A 596 22.75 4.61 -0.17
CA TYR A 596 23.28 3.64 -1.13
C TYR A 596 22.20 2.71 -1.65
N LEU A 597 21.30 2.21 -0.80
CA LEU A 597 20.19 1.36 -1.24
C LEU A 597 19.26 2.09 -2.20
N ARG A 598 19.02 3.40 -2.00
CA ARG A 598 18.29 4.24 -2.96
C ARG A 598 19.02 4.43 -4.29
N LEU A 599 20.36 4.48 -4.30
CA LEU A 599 21.13 4.50 -5.53
C LEU A 599 21.10 3.13 -6.23
N VAL A 600 21.17 2.04 -5.48
CA VAL A 600 21.08 0.67 -6.00
C VAL A 600 19.69 0.37 -6.56
N SER A 601 18.62 0.81 -5.89
CA SER A 601 17.25 0.61 -6.37
C SER A 601 16.97 1.36 -7.67
N LYS A 602 17.68 2.45 -7.96
CA LYS A 602 17.57 3.16 -9.25
C LYS A 602 18.44 2.55 -10.35
N ALA A 603 19.58 1.96 -9.98
CA ALA A 603 20.57 1.50 -10.95
C ALA A 603 20.42 0.02 -11.33
N SER A 604 19.82 -0.80 -10.48
CA SER A 604 19.69 -2.25 -10.70
C SER A 604 18.37 -2.63 -11.35
N ALA A 605 18.41 -3.57 -12.30
CA ALA A 605 17.21 -4.17 -12.88
C ALA A 605 16.59 -5.31 -12.02
N VAL A 606 17.19 -5.65 -10.87
CA VAL A 606 16.77 -6.79 -10.02
C VAL A 606 16.21 -6.33 -8.66
N PHE A 607 16.78 -5.28 -8.07
CA PHE A 607 16.41 -4.83 -6.71
C PHE A 607 15.14 -3.95 -6.56
N PRO A 608 14.60 -3.27 -7.60
CA PRO A 608 13.35 -2.53 -7.49
C PRO A 608 12.16 -3.40 -7.07
N GLU A 609 12.06 -4.63 -7.60
CA GLU A 609 10.86 -5.46 -7.50
C GLU A 609 11.15 -6.94 -7.16
N VAL A 610 12.24 -7.51 -7.71
CA VAL A 610 12.43 -8.98 -7.77
C VAL A 610 13.07 -9.56 -6.49
N THR A 611 13.74 -8.74 -5.69
CA THR A 611 14.49 -9.18 -4.49
C THR A 611 14.35 -8.25 -3.29
N ARG A 612 13.64 -7.13 -3.43
CA ARG A 612 13.23 -6.17 -2.39
C ARG A 612 14.34 -5.73 -1.42
N ALA A 613 15.54 -5.39 -1.89
CA ALA A 613 16.63 -4.90 -1.03
C ALA A 613 16.54 -3.38 -0.72
N SER A 614 15.34 -2.86 -0.48
CA SER A 614 15.09 -1.40 -0.36
C SER A 614 15.35 -0.85 1.05
N THR A 615 15.46 -1.71 2.06
CA THR A 615 15.71 -1.34 3.47
C THR A 615 16.93 -2.07 4.01
N LEU A 616 17.53 -1.58 5.10
CA LEU A 616 18.72 -2.23 5.69
C LEU A 616 18.44 -3.69 6.08
N GLY A 617 17.26 -3.97 6.65
CA GLY A 617 16.87 -5.32 7.05
C GLY A 617 16.58 -6.26 5.88
N THR A 618 16.01 -5.77 4.79
CA THR A 618 15.81 -6.57 3.58
C THR A 618 17.11 -6.78 2.81
N ALA A 619 17.93 -5.73 2.68
CA ALA A 619 19.28 -5.82 2.13
C ALA A 619 20.16 -6.82 2.92
N TYR A 620 20.08 -6.83 4.25
CA TYR A 620 20.75 -7.83 5.08
C TYR A 620 20.32 -9.26 4.74
N ARG A 621 19.00 -9.50 4.59
CA ARG A 621 18.46 -10.82 4.21
C ARG A 621 18.87 -11.26 2.82
N VAL A 622 19.04 -10.33 1.88
CA VAL A 622 19.58 -10.61 0.54
C VAL A 622 21.08 -10.93 0.60
N LEU A 623 21.86 -10.20 1.41
CA LEU A 623 23.29 -10.43 1.59
C LEU A 623 23.60 -11.71 2.39
N ARG A 624 22.70 -12.10 3.29
CA ARG A 624 22.75 -13.30 4.14
C ARG A 624 21.42 -14.06 4.08
N PRO A 625 21.15 -14.78 2.97
CA PRO A 625 19.90 -15.51 2.83
C PRO A 625 19.85 -16.69 3.79
N ALA A 626 18.68 -16.94 4.39
CA ALA A 626 18.45 -18.08 5.27
C ALA A 626 18.60 -19.42 4.54
N LYS A 627 18.22 -19.48 3.25
CA LYS A 627 18.37 -20.66 2.39
C LYS A 627 19.45 -20.42 1.33
N ARG A 628 20.42 -21.34 1.21
CA ARG A 628 21.57 -21.23 0.30
C ARG A 628 21.25 -21.74 -1.11
N THR A 629 20.29 -21.13 -1.80
CA THR A 629 20.00 -21.45 -3.21
C THR A 629 20.99 -20.74 -4.15
N ALA A 630 21.16 -21.26 -5.37
CA ALA A 630 22.00 -20.60 -6.39
C ALA A 630 21.50 -19.19 -6.75
N ARG A 631 20.17 -18.99 -6.71
CA ARG A 631 19.51 -17.69 -6.95
C ARG A 631 19.79 -16.71 -5.80
N ALA A 632 19.62 -17.14 -4.55
CA ALA A 632 19.90 -16.30 -3.38
C ALA A 632 21.40 -15.98 -3.24
N ALA A 633 22.28 -16.93 -3.60
CA ALA A 633 23.72 -16.68 -3.67
C ALA A 633 24.09 -15.66 -4.76
N LEU A 634 23.40 -15.69 -5.91
CA LEU A 634 23.58 -14.67 -6.94
C LEU A 634 23.07 -13.31 -6.48
N ASP A 635 21.90 -13.25 -5.86
CA ASP A 635 21.29 -12.00 -5.36
C ASP A 635 22.15 -11.29 -4.33
N GLY A 636 22.73 -12.03 -3.38
CA GLY A 636 23.67 -11.47 -2.40
C GLY A 636 24.93 -10.89 -3.05
N GLU A 637 25.48 -11.54 -4.07
CA GLU A 637 26.66 -11.03 -4.80
C GLU A 637 26.32 -9.86 -5.73
N LEU A 638 25.12 -9.84 -6.30
CA LEU A 638 24.62 -8.74 -7.12
C LEU A 638 24.44 -7.47 -6.28
N LEU A 639 23.82 -7.61 -5.11
CA LEU A 639 23.60 -6.50 -4.18
C LEU A 639 24.94 -5.94 -3.69
N ALA A 640 25.88 -6.82 -3.34
CA ALA A 640 27.23 -6.40 -2.96
C ALA A 640 27.97 -5.64 -4.08
N ALA A 641 27.77 -6.03 -5.35
CA ALA A 641 28.37 -5.35 -6.49
C ALA A 641 27.82 -3.94 -6.68
N TRP A 642 26.50 -3.77 -6.56
CA TRP A 642 25.84 -2.48 -6.62
C TRP A 642 26.16 -1.58 -5.42
N LEU A 643 26.25 -2.14 -4.22
CA LEU A 643 26.69 -1.41 -3.03
C LEU A 643 28.16 -0.96 -3.14
N ASN A 644 29.04 -1.77 -3.72
CA ASN A 644 30.42 -1.37 -4.03
C ASN A 644 30.47 -0.23 -5.05
N TRP A 645 29.54 -0.18 -6.00
CA TRP A 645 29.38 0.95 -6.91
C TRP A 645 28.87 2.19 -6.18
N ALA A 646 27.80 2.09 -5.40
CA ALA A 646 27.23 3.20 -4.63
C ALA A 646 28.23 3.78 -3.63
N HIS A 647 29.05 2.92 -3.01
CA HIS A 647 30.11 3.32 -2.09
C HIS A 647 31.27 4.08 -2.75
N GLY A 648 31.43 3.94 -4.08
CA GLY A 648 32.53 4.54 -4.84
C GLY A 648 33.72 3.62 -5.10
N ALA A 649 33.69 2.39 -4.58
CA ALA A 649 34.80 1.43 -4.64
C ALA A 649 34.90 0.67 -5.98
N ALA A 650 33.87 0.75 -6.83
CA ALA A 650 33.85 0.18 -8.17
C ALA A 650 33.11 1.07 -9.17
N GLY A 651 33.84 1.74 -10.07
CA GLY A 651 33.25 2.45 -11.20
C GLY A 651 32.78 1.50 -12.30
N LEU A 652 31.65 1.77 -12.95
CA LEU A 652 31.08 0.88 -13.98
C LEU A 652 31.99 0.73 -15.21
N THR A 653 32.80 1.74 -15.52
CA THR A 653 33.78 1.73 -16.61
C THR A 653 35.13 1.14 -16.21
N ALA A 654 35.35 0.84 -14.93
CA ALA A 654 36.59 0.23 -14.45
C ALA A 654 36.72 -1.20 -14.97
N LYS A 655 37.95 -1.66 -15.21
CA LYS A 655 38.23 -3.04 -15.60
C LYS A 655 37.78 -4.00 -14.50
N ALA A 656 37.07 -5.05 -14.87
CA ALA A 656 36.74 -6.16 -13.97
C ALA A 656 37.98 -7.06 -13.76
N GLY A 657 38.05 -7.73 -12.59
CA GLY A 657 39.05 -8.76 -12.32
C GLY A 657 38.89 -10.00 -13.20
N ARG A 658 39.88 -10.93 -13.20
CA ARG A 658 39.85 -12.13 -14.06
C ARG A 658 38.62 -13.00 -13.74
N THR A 659 37.77 -13.23 -14.74
CA THR A 659 36.51 -13.99 -14.63
C THR A 659 36.61 -15.47 -15.01
N GLY A 660 37.82 -15.98 -15.33
CA GLY A 660 38.09 -17.42 -15.44
C GLY A 660 37.93 -18.04 -16.84
N SER A 661 37.68 -17.27 -17.89
CA SER A 661 37.77 -17.72 -19.28
C SER A 661 38.72 -16.80 -20.06
N ALA A 662 39.51 -17.39 -20.97
CA ALA A 662 40.65 -16.79 -21.67
C ALA A 662 40.31 -15.60 -22.62
N GLY A 663 39.10 -15.04 -22.55
CA GLY A 663 38.67 -13.83 -23.24
C GLY A 663 38.50 -12.57 -22.36
N SER A 664 38.84 -12.62 -21.06
CA SER A 664 38.45 -11.60 -20.07
C SER A 664 39.20 -10.25 -20.11
N ALA A 665 39.94 -9.92 -21.17
CA ALA A 665 40.81 -8.74 -21.19
C ALA A 665 40.08 -7.39 -21.37
N LYS A 666 38.77 -7.39 -21.68
CA LYS A 666 37.98 -6.18 -22.00
C LYS A 666 36.71 -5.95 -21.16
N ALA A 667 36.37 -6.83 -20.21
CA ALA A 667 35.13 -6.68 -19.45
C ALA A 667 35.25 -5.55 -18.41
N THR A 668 34.26 -4.67 -18.38
CA THR A 668 34.10 -3.64 -17.34
C THR A 668 33.23 -4.14 -16.20
N VAL A 669 33.32 -3.52 -15.03
CA VAL A 669 32.45 -3.81 -13.88
C VAL A 669 30.97 -3.74 -14.28
N GLY A 670 30.57 -2.70 -15.03
CA GLY A 670 29.19 -2.54 -15.51
C GLY A 670 28.76 -3.68 -16.44
N SER A 671 29.62 -4.12 -17.37
CA SER A 671 29.30 -5.23 -18.27
C SER A 671 29.11 -6.57 -17.54
N VAL A 672 29.85 -6.78 -16.44
CA VAL A 672 29.75 -7.98 -15.61
C VAL A 672 28.47 -7.96 -14.77
N ILE A 673 28.12 -6.81 -14.18
CA ILE A 673 26.88 -6.63 -13.42
C ILE A 673 25.66 -6.83 -14.32
N ALA A 674 25.61 -6.17 -15.48
CA ALA A 674 24.50 -6.30 -16.43
C ALA A 674 24.32 -7.74 -16.94
N THR A 675 25.42 -8.46 -17.19
CA THR A 675 25.36 -9.88 -17.57
C THR A 675 24.79 -10.74 -16.45
N ALA A 676 25.15 -10.46 -15.20
CA ALA A 676 24.65 -11.18 -14.04
C ALA A 676 23.16 -10.88 -13.78
N GLU A 677 22.72 -9.63 -13.96
CA GLU A 677 21.30 -9.23 -13.88
C GLU A 677 20.45 -9.95 -14.92
N LYS A 678 20.87 -9.92 -16.20
CA LYS A 678 20.16 -10.64 -17.27
C LYS A 678 20.03 -12.14 -16.99
N ARG A 679 21.10 -12.76 -16.47
CA ARG A 679 21.12 -14.18 -16.10
C ARG A 679 20.29 -14.48 -14.86
N ARG A 680 20.21 -13.53 -13.94
CA ARG A 680 19.37 -13.61 -12.76
C ARG A 680 17.88 -13.51 -13.11
N LEU A 681 17.51 -12.70 -14.10
CA LEU A 681 16.12 -12.60 -14.58
C LEU A 681 15.69 -13.84 -15.37
N THR A 682 16.60 -14.42 -16.16
CA THR A 682 16.32 -15.58 -17.02
C THR A 682 16.55 -16.94 -16.34
N GLY A 683 17.07 -16.97 -15.12
CA GLY A 683 17.40 -18.22 -14.40
C GLY A 683 18.61 -18.98 -14.93
N ALA A 684 19.30 -18.47 -15.96
CA ALA A 684 20.38 -19.17 -16.64
C ALA A 684 21.75 -18.98 -15.97
N SER A 685 22.53 -20.06 -15.82
CA SER A 685 23.95 -19.98 -15.41
C SER A 685 24.19 -19.22 -14.08
N LEU A 686 23.32 -19.41 -13.08
CA LEU A 686 23.34 -18.67 -11.81
C LEU A 686 24.68 -18.82 -11.06
N THR A 687 25.15 -20.07 -10.86
CA THR A 687 26.41 -20.36 -10.14
C THR A 687 27.64 -19.76 -10.83
N SER A 688 27.66 -19.76 -12.17
CA SER A 688 28.74 -19.14 -12.96
C SER A 688 28.74 -17.61 -12.77
N SER A 689 27.56 -16.99 -12.76
CA SER A 689 27.38 -15.55 -12.53
C SER A 689 27.77 -15.13 -11.12
N THR A 690 27.46 -15.96 -10.11
CA THR A 690 27.91 -15.76 -8.72
C THR A 690 29.44 -15.79 -8.64
N SER A 691 30.10 -16.76 -9.28
CA SER A 691 31.58 -16.81 -9.34
C SER A 691 32.18 -15.61 -10.08
N MET A 692 31.50 -15.11 -11.12
CA MET A 692 31.94 -13.96 -11.90
C MET A 692 31.93 -12.68 -11.07
N LEU A 693 30.86 -12.43 -10.31
CA LEU A 693 30.77 -11.26 -9.43
C LEU A 693 31.77 -11.32 -8.28
N ARG A 694 31.92 -12.49 -7.62
CA ARG A 694 32.90 -12.69 -6.55
C ARG A 694 34.33 -12.38 -6.97
N LYS A 695 34.75 -12.88 -8.14
CA LYS A 695 36.15 -12.77 -8.62
C LYS A 695 36.43 -11.50 -9.42
N GLY A 696 35.42 -11.00 -10.13
CA GLY A 696 35.55 -9.89 -11.07
C GLY A 696 35.17 -8.52 -10.50
N VAL A 697 34.26 -8.48 -9.51
CA VAL A 697 33.67 -7.23 -9.02
C VAL A 697 33.87 -7.08 -7.51
N ASN A 698 33.39 -8.02 -6.68
CA ASN A 698 33.31 -7.85 -5.22
C ASN A 698 34.63 -8.06 -4.48
N VAL A 699 35.62 -8.68 -5.12
CA VAL A 699 36.96 -8.86 -4.58
C VAL A 699 37.98 -8.33 -5.57
N LEU A 700 38.91 -7.50 -5.09
CA LEU A 700 40.11 -7.13 -5.82
C LEU A 700 41.20 -8.12 -5.42
N ARG A 701 41.50 -9.12 -6.27
CA ARG A 701 42.81 -9.77 -6.20
C ARG A 701 43.80 -8.77 -6.78
N ILE A 702 44.58 -8.12 -5.93
CA ILE A 702 45.81 -7.46 -6.34
C ILE A 702 46.65 -8.56 -7.00
N ALA A 703 47.05 -8.31 -8.25
CA ALA A 703 47.92 -9.22 -9.00
C ALA A 703 49.28 -9.35 -8.33
#